data_AF-U1N8W8-F1
#
_entry.id   AF-U1N8W8-F1
#
_cell.length_a   1.000
_cell.length_b   1.000
_cell.length_c   1.000
_cell.angle_alpha   90.00
_cell.angle_beta   90.00
_cell.angle_gamma   90.00
#
_symmetry.space_group_name_H-M   'P 1'
#
loop_
_entity.id
_entity.type
_entity.pdbx_description
1 polymer ?
#
loop_
_entity_poly.entity_id
_entity_poly.type
_entity_poly.pdbx_seq_one_letter_code
_entity_poly.pdbx_strand_id
1 'polypeptide(L)'
;MEYLLIARWVLVYVVLFLLTAPITARLSRHISGYGVGLALPLGFVILSVPAYWVGQWRWGPLAYLAGLGTLLTLSSIALCEWESLRDLRVDRHPASRIDGIYLIELFSVFLLGFGCILLIRSYDPGVIPVGGEKFLDFGLLQTLSRSAVLPPMDFWFAGERVQYYYGGHLTTTILGWLTSTPPRYAYNLSLAGFFGALLAAVYELAGLIWATAGGNRRLAGGLAVYFVGWASNLYTPTRLTLQVLPTSIQRPIINAVASQTGVSLSELRDTSSSFYYWDASRVIEGTINEFPLFAWLNGDLHAHMLGQPILVLAMAVGFIYYCTPPDNRRDRQVLIFVIIPVVAGWQAIQNTWSFPSVLAIGVLTVFFAPSAPRSLFRTPASTPQPSAQSQSSFFDVLRRMSWVGVVAVCITIIAVIVALPFVLGPATGGGSRSLALLPPSMRSSLGAFLLVHGLFILILWTLLLRESRWVFICIAAAGAILGSLLSIPAAVAVVPLLVGSGWVVWTRHEFGYMGVLLIGGTGLLLLVELIYVNEQAGPGRMNTVFKTYAQVWLFLAISSGVALSKIRRRLASTRWTQTLSVIIIAGVMILSGLYGGFAVGAHLDSGPPPGGPTLDATAFVDQRHPESAEAIEWIDQRPGQPVLLEAPGTTRYGVSDTRSRAMYSWSGNPASSLTGVPTVAGWAHEVGYRGQDAYRARVTDVDTMYTGTTGERARLLHKYNVSYIWVGPSEKTRYEQLNMSMDGVRLAHQSGTVRIYSVSTASLPRSVSAG
;
A
#
# COMPACT_ATOMS: atom_id res chain seq x y z
N MET A 1 23.07 15.24 3.48
CA MET A 1 22.77 14.28 2.39
C MET A 1 23.70 13.09 2.48
N GLU A 2 23.11 11.94 2.74
CA GLU A 2 23.78 10.75 3.22
C GLU A 2 24.18 9.86 2.03
N TYR A 3 24.99 10.39 1.11
CA TYR A 3 25.31 9.77 -0.18
C TYR A 3 25.89 8.34 -0.04
N LEU A 4 26.66 8.06 1.00
CA LEU A 4 27.19 6.72 1.26
C LEU A 4 26.07 5.71 1.58
N LEU A 5 25.05 6.13 2.33
CA LEU A 5 23.89 5.28 2.60
C LEU A 5 23.10 5.03 1.32
N ILE A 6 22.88 6.07 0.51
CA ILE A 6 22.22 5.96 -0.80
C ILE A 6 22.97 4.93 -1.68
N ALA A 7 24.29 5.06 -1.81
CA ALA A 7 25.11 4.14 -2.59
C ALA A 7 25.03 2.68 -2.10
N ARG A 8 25.05 2.47 -0.78
CA ARG A 8 24.89 1.13 -0.16
C ARG A 8 23.53 0.51 -0.47
N TRP A 9 22.45 1.29 -0.37
CA TRP A 9 21.10 0.81 -0.69
C TRP A 9 20.94 0.50 -2.17
N VAL A 10 21.46 1.36 -3.06
CA VAL A 10 21.49 1.07 -4.50
C VAL A 10 22.25 -0.22 -4.78
N LEU A 11 23.42 -0.44 -4.16
CA LEU A 11 24.17 -1.69 -4.31
C LEU A 11 23.35 -2.91 -3.86
N VAL A 12 22.71 -2.85 -2.68
CA VAL A 12 21.85 -3.94 -2.21
C VAL A 12 20.68 -4.19 -3.17
N TYR A 13 20.02 -3.15 -3.69
CA TYR A 13 18.97 -3.32 -4.69
C TYR A 13 19.48 -3.91 -6.00
N VAL A 14 20.67 -3.52 -6.48
CA VAL A 14 21.31 -4.16 -7.65
C VAL A 14 21.52 -5.65 -7.38
N VAL A 15 22.10 -6.01 -6.23
CA VAL A 15 22.36 -7.40 -5.88
C VAL A 15 21.05 -8.19 -5.78
N LEU A 16 20.03 -7.65 -5.10
CA LEU A 16 18.72 -8.30 -5.01
C LEU A 16 18.05 -8.46 -6.37
N PHE A 17 18.13 -7.46 -7.22
CA PHE A 17 17.61 -7.51 -8.59
C PHE A 17 18.32 -8.61 -9.40
N LEU A 18 19.65 -8.66 -9.37
CA LEU A 18 20.44 -9.65 -10.11
C LEU A 18 20.25 -11.08 -9.57
N LEU A 19 20.13 -11.26 -8.25
CA LEU A 19 19.86 -12.57 -7.65
C LEU A 19 18.45 -13.08 -7.96
N THR A 20 17.47 -12.18 -8.08
CA THR A 20 16.07 -12.56 -8.32
C THR A 20 15.74 -12.66 -9.82
N ALA A 21 16.47 -11.97 -10.69
CA ALA A 21 16.26 -11.98 -12.14
C ALA A 21 16.27 -13.39 -12.78
N PRO A 22 17.14 -14.34 -12.39
CA PRO A 22 17.06 -15.71 -12.88
C PRO A 22 15.73 -16.41 -12.55
N ILE A 23 15.19 -16.14 -11.35
CA ILE A 23 13.94 -16.73 -10.88
C ILE A 23 12.78 -16.20 -11.72
N THR A 24 12.68 -14.89 -11.91
CA THR A 24 11.63 -14.30 -12.76
C THR A 24 11.76 -14.78 -14.21
N ALA A 25 12.97 -14.82 -14.76
CA ALA A 25 13.22 -15.32 -16.11
C ALA A 25 12.79 -16.77 -16.30
N ARG A 26 13.04 -17.64 -15.30
CA ARG A 26 12.64 -19.04 -15.33
C ARG A 26 11.12 -19.21 -15.27
N LEU A 27 10.43 -18.36 -14.51
CA LEU A 27 8.97 -18.33 -14.42
C LEU A 27 8.32 -17.79 -15.69
N SER A 28 8.97 -16.82 -16.34
CA SER A 28 8.47 -16.12 -17.53
C SER A 28 9.06 -16.63 -18.86
N ARG A 29 9.63 -17.85 -18.89
CA ARG A 29 10.32 -18.42 -20.07
C ARG A 29 9.48 -18.53 -21.34
N HIS A 30 8.15 -18.43 -21.22
CA HIS A 30 7.21 -18.45 -22.35
C HIS A 30 6.88 -17.07 -22.92
N ILE A 31 7.53 -16.01 -22.43
CA ILE A 31 7.27 -14.61 -22.83
C ILE A 31 8.60 -13.95 -23.22
N SER A 32 8.58 -13.15 -24.28
CA SER A 32 9.79 -12.55 -24.89
C SER A 32 10.57 -11.56 -24.01
N GLY A 33 10.05 -11.13 -22.85
CA GLY A 33 10.74 -10.20 -21.94
C GLY A 33 11.19 -10.79 -20.60
N TYR A 34 10.95 -12.08 -20.34
CA TYR A 34 11.41 -12.77 -19.12
C TYR A 34 11.00 -12.16 -17.76
N GLY A 35 10.10 -11.16 -17.71
CA GLY A 35 9.51 -10.66 -16.47
C GLY A 35 10.50 -10.02 -15.50
N VAL A 36 11.65 -9.55 -15.98
CA VAL A 36 12.77 -9.19 -15.09
C VAL A 36 12.48 -7.95 -14.25
N GLY A 37 11.60 -7.05 -14.70
CA GLY A 37 11.16 -5.90 -13.90
C GLY A 37 10.38 -6.28 -12.64
N LEU A 38 10.00 -7.55 -12.49
CA LEU A 38 9.35 -8.11 -11.29
C LEU A 38 10.35 -8.59 -10.24
N ALA A 39 11.66 -8.55 -10.53
CA ALA A 39 12.71 -9.13 -9.69
C ALA A 39 12.75 -8.52 -8.29
N LEU A 40 12.63 -7.20 -8.15
CA LEU A 40 12.65 -6.56 -6.83
C LEU A 40 11.40 -6.88 -5.98
N PRO A 41 10.16 -6.72 -6.48
CA PRO A 41 8.96 -7.16 -5.74
C PRO A 41 9.02 -8.63 -5.33
N LEU A 42 9.45 -9.51 -6.24
CA LEU A 42 9.59 -10.94 -5.92
C LEU A 42 10.69 -11.17 -4.88
N GLY A 43 11.81 -10.46 -4.98
CA GLY A 43 12.91 -10.54 -4.03
C GLY A 43 12.48 -10.14 -2.63
N PHE A 44 11.66 -9.09 -2.49
CA PHE A 44 11.08 -8.70 -1.21
C PHE A 44 10.23 -9.82 -0.59
N VAL A 45 9.39 -10.49 -1.38
CA VAL A 45 8.58 -11.63 -0.88
C VAL A 45 9.47 -12.80 -0.47
N ILE A 46 10.47 -13.17 -1.30
CA ILE A 46 11.38 -14.30 -1.02
C ILE A 46 12.23 -14.05 0.22
N LEU A 47 12.66 -12.81 0.47
CA LEU A 47 13.37 -12.47 1.70
C LEU A 47 12.43 -12.52 2.92
N SER A 48 11.25 -11.92 2.79
CA SER A 48 10.42 -11.63 3.96
C SER A 48 9.58 -12.82 4.43
N VAL A 49 9.09 -13.68 3.53
CA VAL A 49 8.24 -14.82 3.94
C VAL A 49 8.98 -15.85 4.82
N PRO A 50 10.19 -16.33 4.45
CA PRO A 50 10.97 -17.21 5.34
C PRO A 50 11.39 -16.52 6.62
N ALA A 51 11.79 -15.24 6.54
CA ALA A 51 12.18 -14.46 7.71
C ALA A 51 11.01 -14.26 8.68
N TYR A 52 9.80 -14.07 8.19
CA TYR A 52 8.59 -13.98 9.00
C TYR A 52 8.32 -15.27 9.78
N TRP A 53 8.47 -16.43 9.14
CA TRP A 53 8.26 -17.72 9.78
C TRP A 53 9.32 -18.03 10.83
N VAL A 54 10.61 -17.85 10.50
CA VAL A 54 11.70 -17.99 11.47
C VAL A 54 11.57 -16.97 12.60
N GLY A 55 11.10 -15.76 12.29
CA GLY A 55 10.86 -14.68 13.23
C GLY A 55 9.81 -14.99 14.30
N GLN A 56 8.86 -15.91 14.04
CA GLN A 56 7.91 -16.37 15.07
C GLN A 56 8.60 -17.09 16.24
N TRP A 57 9.79 -17.62 16.02
CA TRP A 57 10.61 -18.24 17.06
C TRP A 57 11.77 -17.35 17.47
N ARG A 58 12.50 -16.78 16.49
CA ARG A 58 13.66 -15.93 16.73
C ARG A 58 13.82 -14.88 15.64
N TRP A 59 13.34 -13.67 15.93
CA TRP A 59 13.54 -12.50 15.11
C TRP A 59 14.96 -11.94 15.27
N GLY A 60 15.56 -11.46 14.18
CA GLY A 60 16.96 -11.02 14.15
C GLY A 60 17.79 -11.71 13.06
N PRO A 61 19.10 -11.95 13.28
CA PRO A 61 20.00 -12.45 12.24
C PRO A 61 19.57 -13.76 11.58
N LEU A 62 19.09 -14.72 12.36
CA LEU A 62 18.66 -16.01 11.84
C LEU A 62 17.48 -15.87 10.86
N ALA A 63 16.55 -14.97 11.16
CA ALA A 63 15.38 -14.71 10.32
C ALA A 63 15.78 -14.15 8.95
N TYR A 64 16.59 -13.08 8.90
CA TYR A 64 16.97 -12.51 7.61
C TYR A 64 17.94 -13.43 6.82
N LEU A 65 18.79 -14.21 7.50
CA LEU A 65 19.64 -15.22 6.86
C LEU A 65 18.82 -16.35 6.24
N ALA A 66 17.70 -16.75 6.83
CA ALA A 66 16.78 -17.72 6.22
C ALA A 66 16.17 -17.18 4.92
N GLY A 67 15.79 -15.89 4.90
CA GLY A 67 15.35 -15.20 3.69
C GLY A 67 16.43 -15.17 2.60
N LEU A 68 17.65 -14.74 2.97
CA LEU A 68 18.78 -14.68 2.04
C LEU A 68 19.18 -16.06 1.51
N GLY A 69 19.24 -17.07 2.37
CA GLY A 69 19.54 -18.45 1.99
C GLY A 69 18.48 -19.01 1.04
N THR A 70 17.20 -18.71 1.28
CA THR A 70 16.11 -19.07 0.35
C THR A 70 16.30 -18.40 -1.00
N LEU A 71 16.61 -17.10 -1.04
CA LEU A 71 16.86 -16.37 -2.29
C LEU A 71 18.04 -16.97 -3.07
N LEU A 72 19.17 -17.20 -2.41
CA LEU A 72 20.36 -17.78 -3.04
C LEU A 72 20.09 -19.20 -3.56
N THR A 73 19.35 -20.01 -2.79
CA THR A 73 18.97 -21.37 -3.19
C THR A 73 18.06 -21.35 -4.41
N LEU A 74 17.00 -20.54 -4.39
CA LEU A 74 16.07 -20.42 -5.51
C LEU A 74 16.75 -19.82 -6.75
N SER A 75 17.65 -18.85 -6.58
CA SER A 75 18.44 -18.28 -7.66
C SER A 75 19.36 -19.34 -8.29
N SER A 76 20.04 -20.14 -7.46
CA SER A 76 20.90 -21.23 -7.91
C SER A 76 20.12 -22.32 -8.65
N ILE A 77 18.95 -22.73 -8.11
CA ILE A 77 18.03 -23.67 -8.78
C ILE A 77 17.54 -23.08 -10.11
N ALA A 78 17.22 -21.79 -10.14
CA ALA A 78 16.77 -21.14 -11.35
C ALA A 78 17.88 -21.09 -12.40
N LEU A 79 19.14 -20.90 -12.02
CA LEU A 79 20.29 -20.91 -12.94
C LEU A 79 20.67 -22.33 -13.41
N CYS A 80 20.46 -23.33 -12.56
CA CYS A 80 20.72 -24.73 -12.87
C CYS A 80 19.55 -25.31 -13.67
N GLU A 81 19.64 -25.32 -15.00
CA GLU A 81 18.65 -26.00 -15.82
C GLU A 81 18.65 -27.51 -15.51
N TRP A 82 17.57 -28.00 -14.89
CA TRP A 82 17.42 -29.43 -14.52
C TRP A 82 17.58 -30.38 -15.73
N GLU A 83 17.32 -29.91 -16.95
CA GLU A 83 17.50 -30.66 -18.20
C GLU A 83 18.97 -30.68 -18.66
N SER A 84 19.71 -29.57 -18.48
CA SER A 84 21.15 -29.47 -18.76
C SER A 84 22.00 -30.40 -17.85
N LEU A 85 21.60 -30.53 -16.57
CA LEU A 85 22.25 -31.42 -15.60
C LEU A 85 21.98 -32.91 -15.85
N ARG A 86 20.85 -33.26 -16.48
CA ARG A 86 20.49 -34.65 -16.77
C ARG A 86 21.17 -35.19 -18.03
N ASP A 87 21.37 -34.34 -19.03
CA ASP A 87 21.91 -34.73 -20.35
C ASP A 87 23.38 -34.34 -20.55
N LEU A 88 24.07 -33.80 -19.53
CA LEU A 88 25.46 -33.29 -19.59
C LEU A 88 25.69 -32.29 -20.75
N ARG A 89 24.63 -31.63 -21.23
CA ARG A 89 24.70 -30.60 -22.26
C ARG A 89 24.74 -29.24 -21.60
N VAL A 90 25.81 -28.48 -21.81
CA VAL A 90 25.90 -27.08 -21.39
C VAL A 90 25.14 -26.21 -22.39
N ASP A 91 23.81 -26.34 -22.43
CA ASP A 91 22.98 -25.38 -23.13
C ASP A 91 22.80 -24.14 -22.24
N ARG A 92 22.95 -22.94 -22.84
CA ARG A 92 22.95 -21.66 -22.13
C ARG A 92 21.53 -21.29 -21.65
N HIS A 93 21.37 -21.16 -20.32
CA HIS A 93 20.13 -20.82 -19.59
C HIS A 93 19.41 -19.55 -20.14
N PRO A 94 18.07 -19.46 -20.15
CA PRO A 94 17.30 -18.26 -20.54
C PRO A 94 17.80 -16.96 -19.92
N ALA A 95 18.25 -16.98 -18.67
CA ALA A 95 18.81 -15.80 -17.99
C ALA A 95 20.10 -15.28 -18.66
N SER A 96 20.91 -16.16 -19.23
CA SER A 96 22.10 -15.79 -20.03
C SER A 96 21.75 -15.26 -21.42
N ARG A 97 20.47 -15.31 -21.81
CA ARG A 97 19.93 -14.74 -23.05
C ARG A 97 19.26 -13.39 -22.84
N ILE A 98 19.18 -12.90 -21.59
CA ILE A 98 18.62 -11.58 -21.30
C ILE A 98 19.62 -10.53 -21.78
N ASP A 99 19.17 -9.64 -22.64
CA ASP A 99 19.95 -8.51 -23.11
C ASP A 99 20.35 -7.61 -21.93
N GLY A 100 21.64 -7.31 -21.77
CA GLY A 100 22.13 -6.40 -20.74
C GLY A 100 21.49 -5.00 -20.83
N ILE A 101 21.17 -4.53 -22.05
CA ILE A 101 20.48 -3.25 -22.26
C ILE A 101 19.07 -3.31 -21.66
N TYR A 102 18.39 -4.46 -21.75
CA TYR A 102 17.06 -4.66 -21.18
C TYR A 102 17.09 -4.60 -19.65
N LEU A 103 18.10 -5.21 -19.03
CA LEU A 103 18.33 -5.13 -17.58
C LEU A 103 18.59 -3.69 -17.13
N ILE A 104 19.47 -2.99 -17.84
CA ILE A 104 19.80 -1.59 -17.57
C ILE A 104 18.54 -0.71 -17.71
N GLU A 105 17.73 -0.92 -18.75
CA GLU A 105 16.49 -0.18 -18.98
C GLU A 105 15.53 -0.32 -17.77
N LEU A 106 15.30 -1.55 -17.31
CA LEU A 106 14.40 -1.83 -16.19
C LEU A 106 14.93 -1.29 -14.86
N PHE A 107 16.21 -1.48 -14.60
CA PHE A 107 16.84 -0.94 -13.41
C PHE A 107 16.90 0.60 -13.45
N SER A 108 16.98 1.21 -14.63
CA SER A 108 16.89 2.67 -14.79
C SER A 108 15.51 3.20 -14.43
N VAL A 109 14.43 2.47 -14.76
CA VAL A 109 13.07 2.84 -14.31
C VAL A 109 12.96 2.75 -12.78
N PHE A 110 13.56 1.73 -12.18
CA PHE A 110 13.67 1.63 -10.72
C PHE A 110 14.41 2.85 -10.13
N LEU A 111 15.59 3.17 -10.65
CA LEU A 111 16.42 4.29 -10.19
C LEU A 111 15.72 5.65 -10.37
N LEU A 112 14.94 5.83 -11.42
CA LEU A 112 14.13 7.04 -11.63
C LEU A 112 13.11 7.22 -10.51
N GLY A 113 12.34 6.18 -10.19
CA GLY A 113 11.38 6.22 -9.09
C GLY A 113 12.06 6.41 -7.74
N PHE A 114 13.11 5.65 -7.48
CA PHE A 114 13.92 5.73 -6.27
C PHE A 114 14.48 7.16 -6.08
N GLY A 115 15.13 7.71 -7.10
CA GLY A 115 15.71 9.05 -7.08
C GLY A 115 14.67 10.16 -6.91
N CYS A 116 13.49 10.02 -7.51
CA CYS A 116 12.39 10.98 -7.36
C CYS A 116 11.94 11.09 -5.91
N ILE A 117 11.69 9.96 -5.24
CA ILE A 117 11.28 9.97 -3.82
C ILE A 117 12.42 10.40 -2.91
N LEU A 118 13.67 10.02 -3.19
CA LEU A 118 14.81 10.52 -2.44
C LEU A 118 14.95 12.04 -2.53
N LEU A 119 14.74 12.63 -3.71
CA LEU A 119 14.75 14.08 -3.86
C LEU A 119 13.68 14.72 -2.98
N ILE A 120 12.43 14.27 -3.10
CA ILE A 120 11.31 14.77 -2.31
C ILE A 120 11.59 14.61 -0.81
N ARG A 121 12.01 13.43 -0.36
CA ARG A 121 12.30 13.14 1.06
C ARG A 121 13.53 13.84 1.57
N SER A 122 14.48 14.24 0.72
CA SER A 122 15.62 15.03 1.17
C SER A 122 15.24 16.45 1.60
N TYR A 123 14.09 16.95 1.13
CA TYR A 123 13.51 18.25 1.51
C TYR A 123 12.46 18.13 2.63
N ASP A 124 11.73 17.00 2.70
CA ASP A 124 10.82 16.68 3.81
C ASP A 124 11.05 15.26 4.33
N PRO A 125 12.10 15.05 5.15
CA PRO A 125 12.44 13.72 5.65
C PRO A 125 11.59 13.28 6.83
N GLY A 126 10.95 14.23 7.52
CA GLY A 126 10.48 14.05 8.90
C GLY A 126 9.33 13.05 9.04
N VAL A 127 9.45 12.14 10.01
CA VAL A 127 8.32 11.34 10.53
C VAL A 127 7.45 12.18 11.46
N ILE A 128 6.90 13.27 10.94
CA ILE A 128 6.02 14.16 11.68
C ILE A 128 4.63 13.51 11.87
N PRO A 129 3.98 13.68 13.03
CA PRO A 129 2.68 13.06 13.31
C PRO A 129 1.50 13.75 12.60
N VAL A 130 1.72 14.95 12.06
CA VAL A 130 0.67 15.74 11.40
C VAL A 130 0.48 15.25 9.97
N GLY A 131 -0.78 15.07 9.55
CA GLY A 131 -1.10 14.76 8.16
C GLY A 131 -0.79 13.31 7.74
N GLY A 132 -0.73 12.36 8.67
CA GLY A 132 -0.49 10.96 8.31
C GLY A 132 -0.26 10.08 9.52
N GLU A 133 0.14 8.83 9.26
CA GLU A 133 0.39 7.83 10.30
C GLU A 133 1.89 7.55 10.50
N LYS A 134 2.77 8.52 10.17
CA LYS A 134 4.24 8.36 10.27
C LYS A 134 4.73 7.94 11.66
N PHE A 135 4.08 8.37 12.74
CA PHE A 135 4.38 7.89 14.10
C PHE A 135 4.07 6.41 14.29
N LEU A 136 2.93 5.93 13.75
CA LEU A 136 2.62 4.51 13.75
C LEU A 136 3.67 3.74 12.93
N ASP A 137 3.96 4.20 11.71
CA ASP A 137 4.87 3.52 10.80
C ASP A 137 6.31 3.49 11.33
N PHE A 138 6.80 4.60 11.89
CA PHE A 138 8.13 4.66 12.48
C PHE A 138 8.21 3.88 13.79
N GLY A 139 7.17 3.92 14.62
CA GLY A 139 7.09 3.12 15.85
C GLY A 139 7.08 1.61 15.56
N LEU A 140 6.40 1.17 14.49
CA LEU A 140 6.45 -0.22 14.01
C LEU A 140 7.88 -0.62 13.59
N LEU A 141 8.58 0.25 12.88
CA LEU A 141 9.97 0.01 12.48
C LEU A 141 10.90 -0.07 13.70
N GLN A 142 10.74 0.84 14.66
CA GLN A 142 11.51 0.87 15.90
C GLN A 142 11.25 -0.37 16.77
N THR A 143 9.99 -0.74 17.02
CA THR A 143 9.68 -1.94 17.83
C THR A 143 10.18 -3.23 17.16
N LEU A 144 10.10 -3.34 15.82
CA LEU A 144 10.67 -4.47 15.08
C LEU A 144 12.19 -4.54 15.21
N SER A 145 12.89 -3.39 15.31
CA SER A 145 14.34 -3.36 15.48
C SER A 145 14.80 -3.82 16.88
N ARG A 146 13.92 -3.70 17.89
CA ARG A 146 14.19 -4.07 19.30
C ARG A 146 13.66 -5.44 19.69
N SER A 147 12.74 -6.00 18.91
CA SER A 147 12.05 -7.25 19.24
C SER A 147 12.94 -8.48 19.05
N ALA A 148 12.78 -9.48 19.92
CA ALA A 148 13.45 -10.78 19.79
C ALA A 148 12.58 -11.85 19.08
N VAL A 149 11.28 -11.60 18.95
CA VAL A 149 10.29 -12.53 18.39
C VAL A 149 9.13 -11.77 17.76
N LEU A 150 8.50 -12.35 16.75
CA LEU A 150 7.29 -11.84 16.11
C LEU A 150 6.01 -12.49 16.70
N PRO A 151 4.88 -11.78 16.72
CA PRO A 151 4.74 -10.35 16.45
C PRO A 151 5.49 -9.49 17.49
N PRO A 152 5.96 -8.29 17.12
CA PRO A 152 6.65 -7.41 18.06
C PRO A 152 5.71 -6.95 19.18
N MET A 153 6.26 -6.46 20.29
CA MET A 153 5.48 -5.80 21.33
C MET A 153 4.91 -4.48 20.80
N ASP A 154 3.70 -4.16 21.23
CA ASP A 154 3.03 -2.93 20.88
C ASP A 154 3.64 -1.75 21.64
N PHE A 155 4.10 -0.74 20.91
CA PHE A 155 4.73 0.43 21.50
C PHE A 155 3.72 1.42 22.08
N TRP A 156 2.42 1.29 21.75
CA TRP A 156 1.33 2.09 22.32
C TRP A 156 0.46 1.32 23.31
N PHE A 157 0.76 0.04 23.56
CA PHE A 157 -0.04 -0.77 24.46
C PHE A 157 0.81 -1.82 25.18
N ALA A 158 1.65 -1.36 26.12
CA ALA A 158 2.68 -2.14 26.79
C ALA A 158 2.19 -3.52 27.31
N GLY A 159 3.01 -4.54 27.12
CA GLY A 159 2.70 -5.92 27.51
C GLY A 159 1.86 -6.70 26.49
N GLU A 160 1.29 -6.03 25.48
CA GLU A 160 0.56 -6.70 24.40
C GLU A 160 1.37 -6.77 23.10
N ARG A 161 0.97 -7.67 22.19
CA ARG A 161 1.54 -7.79 20.84
C ARG A 161 0.83 -6.87 19.87
N VAL A 162 1.54 -6.34 18.88
CA VAL A 162 0.96 -5.49 17.81
C VAL A 162 -0.21 -6.19 17.13
N GLN A 163 -1.35 -5.49 17.03
CA GLN A 163 -2.57 -5.94 16.34
C GLN A 163 -2.82 -5.14 15.05
N TYR A 164 -1.78 -5.08 14.23
CA TYR A 164 -1.75 -4.35 12.97
C TYR A 164 -0.93 -5.09 11.92
N TYR A 165 -1.10 -4.74 10.65
CA TYR A 165 -0.23 -5.25 9.58
C TYR A 165 1.15 -4.60 9.67
N TYR A 166 2.21 -5.41 9.64
CA TYR A 166 3.60 -4.93 9.81
C TYR A 166 4.56 -5.55 8.79
N GLY A 167 4.07 -6.33 7.81
CA GLY A 167 4.93 -7.04 6.84
C GLY A 167 5.80 -6.11 5.99
N GLY A 168 5.29 -4.92 5.66
CA GLY A 168 6.06 -3.92 4.94
C GLY A 168 7.22 -3.37 5.79
N HIS A 169 6.95 -3.00 7.03
CA HIS A 169 7.95 -2.56 8.01
C HIS A 169 8.97 -3.68 8.31
N LEU A 170 8.53 -4.93 8.37
CA LEU A 170 9.40 -6.10 8.50
C LEU A 170 10.41 -6.19 7.34
N THR A 171 9.93 -6.01 6.11
CA THR A 171 10.80 -5.97 4.92
C THR A 171 11.79 -4.81 5.01
N THR A 172 11.33 -3.63 5.45
CA THR A 172 12.19 -2.46 5.69
C THR A 172 13.26 -2.75 6.75
N THR A 173 12.92 -3.43 7.86
CA THR A 173 13.88 -3.85 8.89
C THR A 173 14.95 -4.78 8.32
N ILE A 174 14.57 -5.76 7.49
CA ILE A 174 15.53 -6.66 6.82
C ILE A 174 16.48 -5.88 5.92
N LEU A 175 15.97 -4.97 5.09
CA LEU A 175 16.79 -4.13 4.21
C LEU A 175 17.72 -3.20 5.02
N GLY A 176 17.24 -2.65 6.13
CA GLY A 176 18.03 -1.88 7.09
C GLY A 176 19.18 -2.70 7.67
N TRP A 177 18.94 -3.95 8.08
CA TRP A 177 20.00 -4.83 8.58
C TRP A 177 21.01 -5.22 7.49
N LEU A 178 20.56 -5.59 6.29
CA LEU A 178 21.44 -5.94 5.16
C LEU A 178 22.37 -4.78 4.77
N THR A 179 21.95 -3.54 4.99
CA THR A 179 22.73 -2.33 4.69
C THR A 179 23.43 -1.73 5.91
N SER A 180 23.23 -2.30 7.11
CA SER A 180 23.66 -1.73 8.39
C SER A 180 23.21 -0.28 8.57
N THR A 181 21.95 -0.01 8.24
CA THR A 181 21.34 1.33 8.27
C THR A 181 20.36 1.43 9.45
N PRO A 182 20.47 2.44 10.33
CA PRO A 182 19.54 2.62 11.43
C PRO A 182 18.14 3.06 10.93
N PRO A 183 17.07 2.78 11.69
CA PRO A 183 15.69 3.10 11.32
C PRO A 183 15.46 4.53 10.83
N ARG A 184 16.10 5.52 11.45
CA ARG A 184 15.99 6.95 11.09
C ARG A 184 16.35 7.25 9.62
N TYR A 185 17.22 6.47 8.99
CA TYR A 185 17.50 6.60 7.54
C TYR A 185 16.80 5.53 6.71
N ALA A 186 16.64 4.31 7.26
CA ALA A 186 16.04 3.19 6.56
C ALA A 186 14.57 3.46 6.16
N TYR A 187 13.86 4.31 6.91
CA TYR A 187 12.50 4.74 6.60
C TYR A 187 12.39 5.36 5.19
N ASN A 188 13.13 6.46 4.94
CA ASN A 188 13.08 7.19 3.67
C ASN A 188 13.71 6.41 2.51
N LEU A 189 14.79 5.66 2.76
CA LEU A 189 15.45 4.82 1.75
C LEU A 189 14.55 3.65 1.31
N SER A 190 13.82 3.04 2.24
CA SER A 190 12.86 1.98 1.91
C SER A 190 11.66 2.52 1.18
N LEU A 191 11.10 3.66 1.61
CA LEU A 191 9.99 4.33 0.91
C LEU A 191 10.34 4.53 -0.58
N ALA A 192 11.53 5.08 -0.86
CA ALA A 192 12.03 5.23 -2.22
C ALA A 192 12.20 3.89 -2.94
N GLY A 193 12.72 2.86 -2.26
CA GLY A 193 12.92 1.53 -2.83
C GLY A 193 11.62 0.82 -3.22
N PHE A 194 10.59 0.89 -2.37
CA PHE A 194 9.28 0.34 -2.70
C PHE A 194 8.64 1.05 -3.89
N PHE A 195 8.77 2.38 -3.99
CA PHE A 195 8.25 3.11 -5.14
C PHE A 195 9.02 2.82 -6.43
N GLY A 196 10.36 2.75 -6.38
CA GLY A 196 11.16 2.32 -7.52
C GLY A 196 10.76 0.92 -8.01
N ALA A 197 10.57 -0.02 -7.07
CA ALA A 197 10.14 -1.38 -7.39
C ALA A 197 8.72 -1.41 -7.99
N LEU A 198 7.82 -0.55 -7.52
CA LEU A 198 6.49 -0.37 -8.12
C LEU A 198 6.60 0.06 -9.58
N LEU A 199 7.35 1.12 -9.88
CA LEU A 199 7.44 1.66 -11.23
C LEU A 199 8.08 0.65 -12.20
N ALA A 200 9.13 -0.06 -11.78
CA ALA A 200 9.75 -1.11 -12.58
C ALA A 200 8.77 -2.26 -12.89
N ALA A 201 7.98 -2.69 -11.90
CA ALA A 201 6.98 -3.75 -12.08
C ALA A 201 5.82 -3.31 -13.00
N VAL A 202 5.36 -2.07 -12.86
CA VAL A 202 4.31 -1.45 -13.70
C VAL A 202 4.78 -1.33 -15.15
N TYR A 203 6.02 -0.86 -15.35
CA TYR A 203 6.63 -0.74 -16.67
C TYR A 203 6.72 -2.10 -17.36
N GLU A 204 7.20 -3.10 -16.64
CA GLU A 204 7.35 -4.46 -17.16
C GLU A 204 5.99 -5.07 -17.49
N LEU A 205 5.01 -5.05 -16.58
CA LEU A 205 3.70 -5.66 -16.81
C LEU A 205 2.97 -5.05 -18.01
N ALA A 206 2.85 -3.71 -18.07
CA ALA A 206 2.19 -3.04 -19.19
C ALA A 206 2.95 -3.27 -20.52
N GLY A 207 4.28 -3.22 -20.47
CA GLY A 207 5.14 -3.47 -21.61
C GLY A 207 4.98 -4.89 -22.16
N LEU A 208 4.96 -5.90 -21.29
CA LEU A 208 4.80 -7.32 -21.66
C LEU A 208 3.42 -7.61 -22.23
N ILE A 209 2.34 -7.09 -21.63
CA ILE A 209 0.97 -7.24 -22.14
C ILE A 209 0.90 -6.71 -23.58
N TRP A 210 1.44 -5.52 -23.84
CA TRP A 210 1.35 -4.90 -25.15
C TRP A 210 2.32 -5.52 -26.17
N ALA A 211 3.54 -5.88 -25.76
CA ALA A 211 4.51 -6.56 -26.62
C ALA A 211 3.98 -7.90 -27.12
N THR A 212 3.29 -8.67 -26.27
CA THR A 212 2.64 -9.93 -26.64
C THR A 212 1.54 -9.74 -27.70
N ALA A 213 0.91 -8.56 -27.74
CA ALA A 213 -0.05 -8.17 -28.76
C ALA A 213 0.61 -7.48 -29.99
N GLY A 214 1.94 -7.62 -30.18
CA GLY A 214 2.71 -7.03 -31.27
C GLY A 214 2.91 -5.52 -31.15
N GLY A 215 2.84 -4.98 -29.94
CA GLY A 215 2.96 -3.56 -29.64
C GLY A 215 4.35 -3.12 -29.18
N ASN A 216 4.59 -1.81 -29.14
CA ASN A 216 5.83 -1.25 -28.57
C ASN A 216 5.79 -1.29 -27.03
N ARG A 217 6.61 -2.15 -26.42
CA ARG A 217 6.70 -2.31 -24.95
C ARG A 217 6.97 -0.98 -24.23
N ARG A 218 7.89 -0.17 -24.75
CA ARG A 218 8.40 1.03 -24.08
C ARG A 218 7.30 2.09 -23.98
N LEU A 219 6.46 2.18 -25.01
CA LEU A 219 5.33 3.11 -25.01
C LEU A 219 4.28 2.71 -23.94
N ALA A 220 3.86 1.44 -23.91
CA ALA A 220 2.85 0.99 -22.94
C ALA A 220 3.38 1.04 -21.51
N GLY A 221 4.63 0.58 -21.30
CA GLY A 221 5.32 0.66 -20.02
C GLY A 221 5.47 2.11 -19.55
N GLY A 222 5.97 3.00 -20.41
CA GLY A 222 6.16 4.42 -20.09
C GLY A 222 4.86 5.14 -19.74
N LEU A 223 3.78 4.90 -20.50
CA LEU A 223 2.46 5.48 -20.19
C LEU A 223 1.88 4.95 -18.87
N ALA A 224 2.07 3.65 -18.58
CA ALA A 224 1.62 3.08 -17.31
C ALA A 224 2.41 3.64 -16.11
N VAL A 225 3.74 3.75 -16.25
CA VAL A 225 4.61 4.41 -15.25
C VAL A 225 4.18 5.84 -15.02
N TYR A 226 3.85 6.58 -16.08
CA TYR A 226 3.34 7.94 -15.97
C TYR A 226 2.04 7.99 -15.16
N PHE A 227 1.06 7.14 -15.48
CA PHE A 227 -0.23 7.13 -14.76
C PHE A 227 -0.12 6.70 -13.30
N VAL A 228 0.83 5.84 -12.96
CA VAL A 228 1.07 5.43 -11.56
C VAL A 228 1.93 6.46 -10.84
N GLY A 229 3.03 6.90 -11.43
CA GLY A 229 4.05 7.69 -10.74
C GLY A 229 3.86 9.20 -10.78
N TRP A 230 3.10 9.75 -11.72
CA TRP A 230 2.97 11.20 -11.90
C TRP A 230 1.54 11.73 -12.05
N ALA A 231 0.65 10.97 -12.67
CA ALA A 231 -0.72 11.41 -12.89
C ALA A 231 -1.54 11.55 -11.60
N SER A 232 -2.45 12.52 -11.58
CA SER A 232 -3.47 12.72 -10.57
C SER A 232 -4.87 12.51 -11.13
N ASN A 233 -5.86 12.64 -10.24
CA ASN A 233 -7.25 12.75 -10.65
C ASN A 233 -7.54 14.12 -11.31
N LEU A 234 -8.79 14.32 -11.74
CA LEU A 234 -9.21 15.50 -12.48
C LEU A 234 -9.54 16.71 -11.59
N TYR A 235 -9.42 16.63 -10.27
CA TYR A 235 -9.79 17.73 -9.38
C TYR A 235 -8.98 19.00 -9.64
N THR A 236 -7.66 18.92 -9.58
CA THR A 236 -6.76 20.06 -9.84
C THR A 236 -6.92 20.65 -11.24
N PRO A 237 -6.90 19.88 -12.35
CA PRO A 237 -7.13 20.46 -13.68
C PRO A 237 -8.51 21.09 -13.81
N THR A 238 -9.56 20.51 -13.21
CA THR A 238 -10.89 21.13 -13.18
C THR A 238 -10.88 22.45 -12.43
N ARG A 239 -10.28 22.51 -11.22
CA ARG A 239 -10.16 23.75 -10.43
C ARG A 239 -9.43 24.84 -11.21
N LEU A 240 -8.29 24.53 -11.83
CA LEU A 240 -7.51 25.49 -12.62
C LEU A 240 -8.25 25.95 -13.87
N THR A 241 -8.92 25.04 -14.58
CA THR A 241 -9.72 25.41 -15.76
C THR A 241 -10.87 26.35 -15.39
N LEU A 242 -11.54 26.09 -14.25
CA LEU A 242 -12.59 26.96 -13.74
C LEU A 242 -12.11 28.37 -13.38
N GLN A 243 -10.82 28.58 -13.07
CA GLN A 243 -10.27 29.90 -12.79
C GLN A 243 -10.13 30.78 -14.05
N VAL A 244 -9.98 30.17 -15.23
CA VAL A 244 -9.74 30.89 -16.49
C VAL A 244 -11.03 31.05 -17.31
N LEU A 245 -12.09 30.32 -16.98
CA LEU A 245 -13.36 30.39 -17.70
C LEU A 245 -14.17 31.66 -17.37
N PRO A 246 -14.86 32.27 -18.36
CA PRO A 246 -15.79 33.37 -18.11
C PRO A 246 -16.88 33.00 -17.11
N THR A 247 -17.26 33.95 -16.25
CA THR A 247 -18.24 33.74 -15.15
C THR A 247 -19.58 33.13 -15.60
N SER A 248 -20.02 33.42 -16.83
CA SER A 248 -21.24 32.87 -17.43
C SER A 248 -21.19 31.36 -17.67
N ILE A 249 -20.01 30.82 -17.99
CA ILE A 249 -19.75 29.38 -18.17
C ILE A 249 -19.36 28.75 -16.84
N GLN A 250 -18.61 29.49 -16.03
CA GLN A 250 -18.10 29.05 -14.73
C GLN A 250 -19.23 28.75 -13.73
N ARG A 251 -20.22 29.65 -13.57
CA ARG A 251 -21.28 29.52 -12.54
C ARG A 251 -22.10 28.23 -12.67
N PRO A 252 -22.61 27.83 -13.85
CA PRO A 252 -23.33 26.57 -14.00
C PRO A 252 -22.48 25.34 -13.63
N ILE A 253 -21.20 25.32 -14.01
CA ILE A 253 -20.30 24.20 -13.75
C ILE A 253 -19.96 24.14 -12.25
N ILE A 254 -19.66 25.27 -11.61
CA ILE A 254 -19.43 25.32 -10.16
C ILE A 254 -20.66 24.80 -9.41
N ASN A 255 -21.87 25.23 -9.77
CA ASN A 255 -23.09 24.75 -9.12
C ASN A 255 -23.27 23.23 -9.29
N ALA A 256 -22.98 22.69 -10.48
CA ALA A 256 -23.05 21.26 -10.78
C ALA A 256 -21.98 20.44 -10.02
N VAL A 257 -20.78 20.98 -9.81
CA VAL A 257 -19.70 20.33 -9.05
C VAL A 257 -19.97 20.42 -7.55
N ALA A 258 -20.33 21.60 -7.04
CA ALA A 258 -20.60 21.84 -5.62
C ALA A 258 -21.75 20.95 -5.11
N SER A 259 -22.85 20.85 -5.88
CA SER A 259 -23.98 19.97 -5.56
C SER A 259 -23.64 18.47 -5.52
N GLN A 260 -22.47 18.08 -6.03
CA GLN A 260 -22.05 16.68 -6.14
C GLN A 260 -20.81 16.34 -5.32
N THR A 261 -20.02 17.31 -4.87
CA THR A 261 -18.70 17.04 -4.25
C THR A 261 -18.63 17.43 -2.77
N GLY A 262 -19.69 18.01 -2.21
CA GLY A 262 -19.68 18.55 -0.84
C GLY A 262 -18.80 19.80 -0.69
N VAL A 263 -18.10 20.22 -1.76
CA VAL A 263 -17.24 21.41 -1.79
C VAL A 263 -18.12 22.65 -1.88
N SER A 264 -17.87 23.64 -1.01
CA SER A 264 -18.67 24.86 -0.98
C SER A 264 -18.45 25.74 -2.21
N LEU A 265 -19.48 26.50 -2.59
CA LEU A 265 -19.38 27.50 -3.67
C LEU A 265 -18.29 28.54 -3.41
N SER A 266 -18.01 28.83 -2.14
CA SER A 266 -16.92 29.71 -1.70
C SER A 266 -15.55 29.10 -1.96
N GLU A 267 -15.30 27.83 -1.64
CA GLU A 267 -13.99 27.18 -1.85
C GLU A 267 -13.63 27.02 -3.34
N LEU A 268 -14.62 26.77 -4.20
CA LEU A 268 -14.41 26.71 -5.66
C LEU A 268 -14.23 28.09 -6.30
N ARG A 269 -14.72 29.16 -5.64
CA ARG A 269 -14.63 30.55 -6.10
C ARG A 269 -13.46 31.32 -5.50
N ASP A 270 -12.95 30.92 -4.34
CA ASP A 270 -11.90 31.63 -3.64
C ASP A 270 -10.59 31.51 -4.43
N THR A 271 -10.34 32.56 -5.21
CA THR A 271 -9.19 32.78 -6.06
C THR A 271 -7.92 33.13 -5.27
N SER A 272 -8.02 33.31 -3.95
CA SER A 272 -6.89 33.72 -3.09
C SER A 272 -6.20 32.57 -2.35
N SER A 273 -6.80 31.38 -2.31
CA SER A 273 -6.22 30.21 -1.63
C SER A 273 -5.14 29.53 -2.48
N SER A 274 -3.88 29.63 -2.02
CA SER A 274 -2.72 28.89 -2.55
C SER A 274 -3.06 27.41 -2.76
N PHE A 275 -2.56 26.81 -3.85
CA PHE A 275 -2.70 25.38 -4.10
C PHE A 275 -2.40 24.56 -2.82
N TYR A 276 -3.37 23.76 -2.38
CA TYR A 276 -3.20 22.85 -1.26
C TYR A 276 -3.32 21.41 -1.76
N TYR A 277 -2.23 20.65 -1.64
CA TYR A 277 -2.12 19.34 -2.30
C TYR A 277 -3.06 18.28 -1.72
N TRP A 278 -3.66 18.53 -0.54
CA TRP A 278 -4.63 17.64 0.10
C TRP A 278 -6.01 17.66 -0.55
N ASP A 279 -6.41 18.76 -1.18
CA ASP A 279 -7.78 18.91 -1.72
C ASP A 279 -8.08 17.83 -2.76
N ALA A 280 -7.09 17.49 -3.58
CA ALA A 280 -7.21 16.44 -4.59
C ALA A 280 -7.38 15.03 -4.01
N SER A 281 -7.15 14.82 -2.71
CA SER A 281 -7.28 13.53 -2.04
C SER A 281 -8.56 13.38 -1.20
N ARG A 282 -9.46 14.37 -1.24
CA ARG A 282 -10.69 14.46 -0.43
C ARG A 282 -11.92 14.81 -1.28
N VAL A 283 -11.97 14.32 -2.53
CA VAL A 283 -12.99 14.71 -3.52
C VAL A 283 -14.37 14.08 -3.25
N ILE A 284 -14.41 12.91 -2.62
CA ILE A 284 -15.63 12.22 -2.24
C ILE A 284 -15.82 12.44 -0.75
N GLU A 285 -16.91 13.10 -0.37
CA GLU A 285 -17.22 13.50 1.00
C GLU A 285 -17.12 12.34 2.00
N GLY A 286 -16.53 12.60 3.17
CA GLY A 286 -16.36 11.61 4.23
C GLY A 286 -15.39 10.47 3.90
N THR A 287 -14.62 10.57 2.82
CA THR A 287 -13.66 9.54 2.40
C THR A 287 -12.28 10.10 2.07
N ILE A 288 -11.32 9.18 1.92
CA ILE A 288 -9.96 9.44 1.46
C ILE A 288 -9.83 8.77 0.10
N ASN A 289 -9.52 9.52 -0.96
CA ASN A 289 -9.41 9.02 -2.33
C ASN A 289 -8.06 9.39 -2.96
N GLU A 290 -7.00 8.95 -2.27
CA GLU A 290 -5.61 9.14 -2.65
C GLU A 290 -5.23 8.35 -3.92
N PHE A 291 -4.31 8.93 -4.67
CA PHE A 291 -3.63 8.31 -5.81
C PHE A 291 -2.13 8.21 -5.49
N PRO A 292 -1.34 7.35 -6.18
CA PRO A 292 -0.01 7.01 -5.71
C PRO A 292 0.89 8.23 -5.49
N LEU A 293 0.96 9.18 -6.43
CA LEU A 293 1.81 10.37 -6.25
C LEU A 293 1.48 11.14 -4.97
N PHE A 294 0.19 11.31 -4.62
CA PHE A 294 -0.21 11.92 -3.35
C PHE A 294 0.40 11.17 -2.15
N ALA A 295 0.21 9.85 -2.10
CA ALA A 295 0.61 9.04 -0.95
C ALA A 295 2.14 9.01 -0.80
N TRP A 296 2.86 8.83 -1.92
CA TRP A 296 4.33 8.83 -1.95
C TRP A 296 4.93 10.23 -1.67
N LEU A 297 4.24 11.30 -2.01
CA LEU A 297 4.59 12.68 -1.64
C LEU A 297 4.26 12.99 -0.18
N ASN A 298 3.22 12.41 0.42
CA ASN A 298 3.01 12.51 1.86
C ASN A 298 4.14 11.79 2.64
N GLY A 299 4.52 10.60 2.13
CA GLY A 299 5.69 9.85 2.59
C GLY A 299 5.47 9.04 3.86
N ASP A 300 4.27 8.52 4.05
CA ASP A 300 4.00 7.52 5.08
C ASP A 300 4.58 6.17 4.60
N LEU A 301 5.34 5.46 5.45
CA LEU A 301 5.83 4.11 5.14
C LEU A 301 4.70 3.10 5.37
N HIS A 302 3.56 3.37 4.75
CA HIS A 302 2.28 2.81 5.13
C HIS A 302 1.90 1.62 4.27
N ALA A 303 1.20 0.65 4.85
CA ALA A 303 0.93 -0.65 4.21
C ALA A 303 0.33 -0.60 2.81
N HIS A 304 -0.64 0.28 2.57
CA HIS A 304 -1.29 0.41 1.27
C HIS A 304 -0.36 0.92 0.17
N MET A 305 0.76 1.56 0.53
CA MET A 305 1.83 1.97 -0.39
C MET A 305 2.83 0.83 -0.58
N LEU A 306 3.31 0.25 0.52
CA LEU A 306 4.30 -0.83 0.49
C LEU A 306 3.76 -2.10 -0.20
N GLY A 307 2.45 -2.33 -0.14
CA GLY A 307 1.78 -3.46 -0.78
C GLY A 307 1.55 -3.30 -2.29
N GLN A 308 1.74 -2.11 -2.87
CA GLN A 308 1.48 -1.86 -4.30
C GLN A 308 2.39 -2.69 -5.23
N PRO A 309 3.72 -2.77 -5.02
CA PRO A 309 4.59 -3.61 -5.85
C PRO A 309 4.20 -5.09 -5.81
N ILE A 310 3.72 -5.58 -4.66
CA ILE A 310 3.32 -6.97 -4.45
C ILE A 310 1.99 -7.28 -5.15
N LEU A 311 1.05 -6.33 -5.14
CA LEU A 311 -0.17 -6.44 -5.93
C LEU A 311 0.13 -6.47 -7.44
N VAL A 312 1.04 -5.63 -7.94
CA VAL A 312 1.47 -5.65 -9.35
C VAL A 312 2.20 -6.95 -9.69
N LEU A 313 3.01 -7.49 -8.77
CA LEU A 313 3.62 -8.82 -8.91
C LEU A 313 2.53 -9.89 -9.10
N ALA A 314 1.45 -9.88 -8.31
CA ALA A 314 0.34 -10.83 -8.49
C ALA A 314 -0.34 -10.69 -9.85
N MET A 315 -0.58 -9.46 -10.31
CA MET A 315 -1.11 -9.20 -11.67
C MET A 315 -0.16 -9.74 -12.74
N ALA A 316 1.16 -9.58 -12.56
CA ALA A 316 2.14 -10.04 -13.52
C ALA A 316 2.30 -11.56 -13.52
N VAL A 317 2.24 -12.22 -12.36
CA VAL A 317 2.17 -13.69 -12.25
C VAL A 317 0.91 -14.22 -12.95
N GLY A 318 -0.21 -13.51 -12.84
CA GLY A 318 -1.42 -13.82 -13.59
C GLY A 318 -1.22 -13.69 -15.10
N PHE A 319 -0.53 -12.65 -15.57
CA PHE A 319 -0.16 -12.51 -16.98
C PHE A 319 0.75 -13.65 -17.46
N ILE A 320 1.77 -14.00 -16.67
CA ILE A 320 2.68 -15.11 -16.97
C ILE A 320 1.91 -16.42 -17.12
N TYR A 321 0.99 -16.69 -16.21
CA TYR A 321 0.10 -17.85 -16.31
C TYR A 321 -0.78 -17.79 -17.58
N TYR A 322 -1.33 -16.62 -17.89
CA TYR A 322 -2.20 -16.42 -19.07
C TYR A 322 -1.49 -16.79 -20.37
N CYS A 323 -0.18 -16.51 -20.48
CA CYS A 323 0.65 -16.84 -21.63
C CYS A 323 1.25 -18.25 -21.59
N THR A 324 1.21 -18.95 -20.45
CA THR A 324 1.84 -20.26 -20.32
C THR A 324 1.01 -21.35 -21.03
N PRO A 325 1.60 -22.14 -21.94
CA PRO A 325 0.88 -23.18 -22.68
C PRO A 325 0.22 -24.23 -21.77
N PRO A 326 -0.92 -24.83 -22.18
CA PRO A 326 -1.63 -25.82 -21.36
C PRO A 326 -0.80 -27.07 -21.08
N ASP A 327 0.08 -27.47 -22.02
CA ASP A 327 0.96 -28.64 -21.89
C ASP A 327 2.04 -28.45 -20.83
N ASN A 328 2.42 -27.20 -20.54
CA ASN A 328 3.36 -26.88 -19.46
C ASN A 328 2.66 -26.76 -18.11
N ARG A 329 2.05 -27.88 -17.70
CA ARG A 329 1.23 -27.94 -16.51
C ARG A 329 2.00 -27.61 -15.23
N ARG A 330 3.26 -28.04 -15.11
CA ARG A 330 4.07 -27.83 -13.90
C ARG A 330 4.27 -26.34 -13.63
N ASP A 331 4.69 -25.57 -14.63
CA ASP A 331 4.88 -24.11 -14.47
C ASP A 331 3.54 -23.45 -14.08
N ARG A 332 2.43 -23.86 -14.72
CA ARG A 332 1.10 -23.34 -14.40
C ARG A 332 0.64 -23.65 -12.98
N GLN A 333 0.93 -24.85 -12.49
CA GLN A 333 0.64 -25.24 -11.11
C GLN A 333 1.50 -24.44 -10.13
N VAL A 334 2.78 -24.20 -10.42
CA VAL A 334 3.66 -23.36 -9.57
C VAL A 334 3.13 -21.93 -9.51
N LEU A 335 2.77 -21.33 -10.65
CA LEU A 335 2.24 -19.97 -10.69
C LEU A 335 0.96 -19.82 -9.85
N ILE A 336 0.01 -20.75 -9.98
CA ILE A 336 -1.31 -20.65 -9.32
C ILE A 336 -1.33 -21.20 -7.89
N PHE A 337 -0.72 -22.35 -7.63
CA PHE A 337 -0.81 -23.02 -6.32
C PHE A 337 0.38 -22.75 -5.40
N VAL A 338 1.44 -22.09 -5.87
CA VAL A 338 2.58 -21.70 -5.04
C VAL A 338 2.72 -20.19 -5.01
N ILE A 339 2.93 -19.54 -6.16
CA ILE A 339 3.30 -18.12 -6.19
C ILE A 339 2.12 -17.22 -5.80
N ILE A 340 0.95 -17.35 -6.44
CA ILE A 340 -0.25 -16.57 -6.06
C ILE A 340 -0.58 -16.68 -4.58
N PRO A 341 -0.68 -17.87 -3.95
CA PRO A 341 -1.02 -17.95 -2.53
C PRO A 341 0.09 -17.48 -1.60
N VAL A 342 1.38 -17.63 -1.95
CA VAL A 342 2.48 -17.04 -1.17
C VAL A 342 2.43 -15.52 -1.21
N VAL A 343 2.22 -14.94 -2.39
CA VAL A 343 2.05 -13.50 -2.59
C VAL A 343 0.79 -13.00 -1.86
N ALA A 344 -0.31 -13.74 -1.89
CA ALA A 344 -1.53 -13.42 -1.16
C ALA A 344 -1.31 -13.48 0.36
N GLY A 345 -0.73 -14.56 0.88
CA GLY A 345 -0.43 -14.69 2.31
C GLY A 345 0.48 -13.58 2.80
N TRP A 346 1.51 -13.23 2.02
CA TRP A 346 2.36 -12.08 2.33
C TRP A 346 1.59 -10.75 2.28
N GLN A 347 0.72 -10.57 1.28
CA GLN A 347 -0.17 -9.42 1.19
C GLN A 347 -1.07 -9.31 2.42
N ALA A 348 -1.55 -10.42 3.00
CA ALA A 348 -2.36 -10.38 4.22
C ALA A 348 -1.61 -9.75 5.40
N ILE A 349 -0.33 -10.08 5.56
CA ILE A 349 0.56 -9.59 6.63
C ILE A 349 1.01 -8.14 6.35
N GLN A 350 1.20 -7.80 5.08
CA GLN A 350 1.71 -6.49 4.66
C GLN A 350 0.61 -5.44 4.51
N ASN A 351 -0.51 -5.79 3.90
CA ASN A 351 -1.70 -4.95 3.71
C ASN A 351 -2.95 -5.82 3.49
N THR A 352 -3.62 -6.17 4.58
CA THR A 352 -4.79 -7.07 4.59
C THR A 352 -5.91 -6.62 3.65
N TRP A 353 -6.06 -5.32 3.38
CA TRP A 353 -7.09 -4.80 2.46
C TRP A 353 -6.89 -5.22 1.00
N SER A 354 -5.67 -5.59 0.60
CA SER A 354 -5.37 -6.07 -0.76
C SER A 354 -5.28 -7.58 -0.88
N PHE A 355 -5.36 -8.31 0.24
CA PHE A 355 -5.37 -9.79 0.23
C PHE A 355 -6.48 -10.37 -0.66
N PRO A 356 -7.74 -9.91 -0.58
CA PRO A 356 -8.80 -10.41 -1.46
C PRO A 356 -8.53 -10.15 -2.94
N SER A 357 -7.92 -9.01 -3.28
CA SER A 357 -7.61 -8.64 -4.66
C SER A 357 -6.52 -9.52 -5.29
N VAL A 358 -5.53 -9.96 -4.50
CA VAL A 358 -4.52 -10.92 -4.96
C VAL A 358 -5.15 -12.29 -5.26
N LEU A 359 -6.05 -12.77 -4.41
CA LEU A 359 -6.79 -14.00 -4.68
C LEU A 359 -7.71 -13.84 -5.90
N ALA A 360 -8.44 -12.73 -5.97
CA ALA A 360 -9.36 -12.43 -7.06
C ALA A 360 -8.63 -12.36 -8.41
N ILE A 361 -7.45 -11.75 -8.49
CA ILE A 361 -6.69 -11.73 -9.75
C ILE A 361 -6.25 -13.13 -10.17
N GLY A 362 -5.86 -14.00 -9.23
CA GLY A 362 -5.59 -15.41 -9.51
C GLY A 362 -6.81 -16.14 -10.08
N VAL A 363 -7.96 -15.98 -9.44
CA VAL A 363 -9.25 -16.58 -9.85
C VAL A 363 -9.70 -16.07 -11.22
N LEU A 364 -9.74 -14.75 -11.41
CA LEU A 364 -10.12 -14.10 -12.66
C LEU A 364 -9.18 -14.50 -13.79
N THR A 365 -7.88 -14.57 -13.53
CA THR A 365 -6.89 -15.03 -14.52
C THR A 365 -7.19 -16.46 -14.96
N VAL A 366 -7.43 -17.40 -14.04
CA VAL A 366 -7.76 -18.79 -14.39
C VAL A 366 -9.09 -18.87 -15.14
N PHE A 367 -10.06 -18.03 -14.76
CA PHE A 367 -11.35 -17.92 -15.42
C PHE A 367 -11.29 -17.26 -16.80
N PHE A 368 -10.29 -16.45 -17.13
CA PHE A 368 -10.22 -15.79 -18.45
C PHE A 368 -9.06 -16.26 -19.34
N ALA A 369 -8.14 -17.07 -18.79
CA ALA A 369 -7.05 -17.66 -19.57
C ALA A 369 -7.57 -18.48 -20.76
N PRO A 370 -6.86 -18.53 -21.89
CA PRO A 370 -7.25 -19.37 -23.03
C PRO A 370 -7.31 -20.87 -22.66
N SER A 371 -6.45 -21.29 -21.72
CA SER A 371 -6.37 -22.66 -21.23
C SER A 371 -7.53 -23.00 -20.28
N ALA A 372 -8.17 -24.16 -20.48
CA ALA A 372 -9.23 -24.64 -19.60
C ALA A 372 -8.73 -24.88 -18.16
N PRO A 373 -9.42 -24.44 -17.09
CA PRO A 373 -8.96 -24.62 -15.71
C PRO A 373 -8.64 -26.07 -15.32
N ARG A 374 -9.40 -27.04 -15.87
CA ARG A 374 -9.19 -28.47 -15.64
C ARG A 374 -7.79 -28.98 -16.02
N SER A 375 -7.10 -28.28 -16.93
CA SER A 375 -5.73 -28.63 -17.34
C SER A 375 -4.70 -28.47 -16.22
N LEU A 376 -5.06 -27.84 -15.10
CA LEU A 376 -4.26 -27.82 -13.87
C LEU A 376 -4.27 -29.16 -13.13
N PHE A 377 -5.20 -30.06 -13.47
CA PHE A 377 -5.42 -31.35 -12.81
C PHE A 377 -5.14 -32.52 -13.75
N ARG A 378 -4.85 -33.71 -13.21
CA ARG A 378 -4.64 -34.93 -14.03
C ARG A 378 -6.04 -35.45 -14.35
N THR A 379 -6.49 -35.29 -15.59
CA THR A 379 -7.75 -35.85 -16.04
C THR A 379 -7.50 -37.05 -16.96
N PRO A 380 -8.30 -38.14 -16.86
CA PRO A 380 -8.19 -39.28 -17.77
C PRO A 380 -8.34 -38.87 -19.24
N ALA A 381 -7.63 -39.57 -20.14
CA ALA A 381 -7.54 -39.27 -21.57
C ALA A 381 -8.89 -39.28 -22.33
N SER A 382 -9.94 -39.86 -21.74
CA SER A 382 -11.26 -40.04 -22.35
C SER A 382 -12.19 -38.81 -22.25
N THR A 383 -11.73 -37.66 -21.76
CA THR A 383 -12.57 -36.43 -21.72
C THR A 383 -12.36 -35.55 -22.95
N PRO A 384 -13.38 -35.36 -23.81
CA PRO A 384 -13.27 -34.55 -25.03
C PRO A 384 -12.69 -33.16 -24.73
N GLN A 385 -11.67 -32.74 -25.48
CA GLN A 385 -11.28 -31.34 -25.51
C GLN A 385 -12.34 -30.57 -26.30
N PRO A 386 -13.06 -29.61 -25.70
CA PRO A 386 -13.92 -28.73 -26.48
C PRO A 386 -13.03 -27.96 -27.46
N SER A 387 -13.39 -27.98 -28.74
CA SER A 387 -12.70 -27.23 -29.78
C SER A 387 -12.81 -25.73 -29.51
N ALA A 388 -11.76 -24.97 -29.82
CA ALA A 388 -11.67 -23.52 -29.61
C ALA A 388 -12.70 -22.69 -30.41
N GLN A 389 -13.53 -23.34 -31.23
CA GLN A 389 -14.51 -22.70 -32.12
C GLN A 389 -15.98 -23.04 -31.78
N SER A 390 -16.25 -23.88 -30.78
CA SER A 390 -17.63 -24.10 -30.34
C SER A 390 -18.09 -22.93 -29.47
N GLN A 391 -19.23 -22.32 -29.78
CA GLN A 391 -19.92 -21.43 -28.84
C GLN A 391 -20.02 -22.17 -27.50
N SER A 392 -19.50 -21.57 -26.44
CA SER A 392 -19.49 -22.18 -25.11
C SER A 392 -20.93 -22.41 -24.68
N SER A 393 -21.33 -23.68 -24.52
CA SER A 393 -22.63 -23.99 -23.95
C SER A 393 -22.71 -23.42 -22.53
N PHE A 394 -23.92 -23.13 -22.05
CA PHE A 394 -24.15 -22.77 -20.64
C PHE A 394 -23.47 -23.75 -19.68
N PHE A 395 -23.49 -25.05 -20.01
CA PHE A 395 -22.83 -26.10 -19.22
C PHE A 395 -21.29 -26.00 -19.24
N ASP A 396 -20.67 -25.47 -20.30
CA ASP A 396 -19.23 -25.26 -20.34
C ASP A 396 -18.81 -24.13 -19.41
N VAL A 397 -19.59 -23.05 -19.36
CA VAL A 397 -19.37 -21.95 -18.42
C VAL A 397 -19.52 -22.46 -17.00
N LEU A 398 -20.60 -23.20 -16.70
CA LEU A 398 -20.83 -23.76 -15.36
C LEU A 398 -19.69 -24.69 -14.93
N ARG A 399 -19.27 -25.61 -15.80
CA ARG A 399 -18.12 -26.49 -15.54
C ARG A 399 -16.84 -25.72 -15.31
N ARG A 400 -16.61 -24.64 -16.07
CA ARG A 400 -15.46 -23.75 -15.88
C ARG A 400 -15.50 -23.09 -14.51
N MET A 401 -16.66 -22.57 -14.11
CA MET A 401 -16.87 -21.96 -12.79
C MET A 401 -16.62 -22.95 -11.66
N SER A 402 -17.06 -24.21 -11.79
CA SER A 402 -16.80 -25.25 -10.78
C SER A 402 -15.30 -25.48 -10.57
N TRP A 403 -14.52 -25.65 -11.64
CA TRP A 403 -13.06 -25.82 -11.54
C TRP A 403 -12.36 -24.58 -10.99
N VAL A 404 -12.82 -23.38 -11.37
CA VAL A 404 -12.31 -22.12 -10.82
C VAL A 404 -12.63 -22.02 -9.33
N GLY A 405 -13.81 -22.48 -8.89
CA GLY A 405 -14.17 -22.57 -7.47
C GLY A 405 -13.23 -23.47 -6.68
N VAL A 406 -12.88 -24.64 -7.23
CA VAL A 406 -11.86 -25.53 -6.62
C VAL A 406 -10.52 -24.82 -6.49
N VAL A 407 -10.06 -24.16 -7.56
CA VAL A 407 -8.81 -23.39 -7.54
C VAL A 407 -8.87 -22.29 -6.47
N ALA A 408 -9.97 -21.53 -6.41
CA ALA A 408 -10.18 -20.45 -5.45
C ALA A 408 -10.05 -20.95 -4.00
N VAL A 409 -10.68 -22.09 -3.68
CA VAL A 409 -10.58 -22.71 -2.34
C VAL A 409 -9.14 -23.12 -2.05
N CYS A 410 -8.48 -23.82 -2.97
CA CYS A 410 -7.09 -24.26 -2.78
C CYS A 410 -6.13 -23.09 -2.54
N ILE A 411 -6.17 -22.05 -3.38
CA ILE A 411 -5.26 -20.91 -3.21
C ILE A 411 -5.57 -20.13 -1.93
N THR A 412 -6.83 -20.05 -1.51
CA THR A 412 -7.22 -19.37 -0.27
C THR A 412 -6.69 -20.12 0.95
N ILE A 413 -6.84 -21.45 0.99
CA ILE A 413 -6.33 -22.29 2.08
C ILE A 413 -4.80 -22.13 2.19
N ILE A 414 -4.06 -22.24 1.08
CA ILE A 414 -2.60 -22.12 1.09
C ILE A 414 -2.18 -20.71 1.53
N ALA A 415 -2.86 -19.66 1.04
CA ALA A 415 -2.54 -18.29 1.42
C ALA A 415 -2.78 -18.02 2.92
N VAL A 416 -3.88 -18.55 3.48
CA VAL A 416 -4.15 -18.49 4.92
C VAL A 416 -3.10 -19.26 5.71
N ILE A 417 -2.64 -20.42 5.22
CA ILE A 417 -1.54 -21.16 5.85
C ILE A 417 -0.27 -20.32 5.86
N VAL A 418 0.11 -19.69 4.75
CA VAL A 418 1.30 -18.81 4.68
C VAL A 418 1.21 -17.66 5.68
N ALA A 419 0.01 -17.12 5.90
CA ALA A 419 -0.25 -16.02 6.83
C ALA A 419 -0.68 -16.48 8.24
N LEU A 420 -0.59 -17.77 8.56
CA LEU A 420 -1.29 -18.36 9.71
C LEU A 420 -0.99 -17.67 11.06
N PRO A 421 0.27 -17.39 11.44
CA PRO A 421 0.55 -16.72 12.71
C PRO A 421 -0.04 -15.30 12.77
N PHE A 422 -0.16 -14.61 11.64
CA PHE A 422 -0.78 -13.30 11.53
C PHE A 422 -2.30 -13.41 11.67
N VAL A 423 -2.90 -14.37 10.96
CA VAL A 423 -4.34 -14.63 10.96
C VAL A 423 -4.85 -15.04 12.35
N LEU A 424 -4.06 -15.81 13.11
CA LEU A 424 -4.42 -16.26 14.46
C LEU A 424 -4.12 -15.26 15.58
N GLY A 425 -3.37 -14.20 15.30
CA GLY A 425 -2.95 -13.22 16.31
C GLY A 425 -3.25 -11.78 15.88
N PRO A 426 -2.31 -11.08 15.22
CA PRO A 426 -2.49 -9.68 14.84
C PRO A 426 -3.79 -9.35 14.07
N ALA A 427 -4.32 -10.28 13.27
CA ALA A 427 -5.55 -10.07 12.50
C ALA A 427 -6.83 -10.21 13.33
N THR A 428 -6.80 -10.86 14.50
CA THR A 428 -7.98 -11.11 15.35
C THR A 428 -8.26 -10.00 16.37
N GLY A 429 -7.79 -8.77 16.12
CA GLY A 429 -7.98 -7.65 17.04
C GLY A 429 -9.46 -7.48 17.45
N GLY A 430 -9.69 -7.14 18.71
CA GLY A 430 -11.01 -7.02 19.37
C GLY A 430 -11.89 -5.85 18.90
N GLY A 431 -11.55 -5.18 17.81
CA GLY A 431 -12.43 -4.20 17.17
C GLY A 431 -13.60 -4.88 16.45
N SER A 432 -14.83 -4.42 16.67
CA SER A 432 -16.02 -4.92 15.99
C SER A 432 -16.00 -4.56 14.49
N ARG A 433 -15.34 -5.38 13.65
CA ARG A 433 -15.34 -5.22 12.19
C ARG A 433 -16.44 -6.09 11.58
N SER A 434 -17.26 -5.50 10.73
CA SER A 434 -18.31 -6.23 10.01
C SER A 434 -18.42 -5.76 8.57
N LEU A 435 -18.89 -6.64 7.68
CA LEU A 435 -19.28 -6.25 6.34
C LEU A 435 -20.73 -5.75 6.38
N ALA A 436 -20.97 -4.58 5.82
CA ALA A 436 -22.29 -3.96 5.76
C ALA A 436 -22.62 -3.52 4.33
N LEU A 437 -23.91 -3.50 4.00
CA LEU A 437 -24.41 -2.88 2.77
C LEU A 437 -24.28 -1.36 2.87
N LEU A 438 -23.85 -0.73 1.78
CA LEU A 438 -23.67 0.71 1.74
C LEU A 438 -25.03 1.41 1.51
N PRO A 439 -25.50 2.27 2.44
CA PRO A 439 -26.72 3.01 2.26
C PRO A 439 -26.60 4.05 1.14
N PRO A 440 -27.70 4.41 0.45
CA PRO A 440 -27.68 5.37 -0.65
C PRO A 440 -27.05 6.73 -0.31
N SER A 441 -27.20 7.20 0.94
CA SER A 441 -26.64 8.48 1.40
C SER A 441 -25.11 8.52 1.47
N MET A 442 -24.44 7.37 1.53
CA MET A 442 -22.97 7.28 1.57
C MET A 442 -22.34 6.91 0.22
N ARG A 443 -23.14 6.75 -0.84
CA ARG A 443 -22.65 6.42 -2.17
C ARG A 443 -22.03 7.63 -2.86
N SER A 444 -21.10 7.36 -3.77
CA SER A 444 -20.48 8.44 -4.53
C SER A 444 -21.52 9.10 -5.44
N SER A 445 -21.53 10.42 -5.46
CA SER A 445 -22.16 11.15 -6.56
C SER A 445 -21.44 10.84 -7.87
N LEU A 446 -22.13 10.99 -9.00
CA LEU A 446 -21.52 10.78 -10.30
C LEU A 446 -20.38 11.77 -10.56
N GLY A 447 -20.56 13.05 -10.20
CA GLY A 447 -19.58 14.11 -10.39
C GLY A 447 -18.29 13.88 -9.60
N ALA A 448 -18.39 13.58 -8.30
CA ALA A 448 -17.21 13.28 -7.48
C ALA A 448 -16.49 12.02 -8.00
N PHE A 449 -17.25 10.99 -8.36
CA PHE A 449 -16.71 9.75 -8.93
C PHE A 449 -15.95 10.00 -10.25
N LEU A 450 -16.50 10.81 -11.15
CA LEU A 450 -15.86 11.18 -12.42
C LEU A 450 -14.68 12.12 -12.22
N LEU A 451 -14.65 12.96 -11.19
CA LEU A 451 -13.45 13.72 -10.86
C LEU A 451 -12.30 12.81 -10.43
N VAL A 452 -12.59 11.74 -9.68
CA VAL A 452 -11.56 10.78 -9.22
C VAL A 452 -11.09 9.86 -10.35
N HIS A 453 -12.01 9.24 -11.11
CA HIS A 453 -11.70 8.16 -12.06
C HIS A 453 -11.99 8.50 -13.53
N GLY A 454 -12.58 9.66 -13.81
CA GLY A 454 -13.12 10.00 -15.13
C GLY A 454 -12.11 9.95 -16.26
N LEU A 455 -10.84 10.26 -15.99
CA LEU A 455 -9.78 10.14 -16.99
C LEU A 455 -9.61 8.69 -17.49
N PHE A 456 -9.48 7.75 -16.57
CA PHE A 456 -9.34 6.34 -16.92
C PHE A 456 -10.61 5.83 -17.60
N ILE A 457 -11.78 6.21 -17.09
CA ILE A 457 -13.08 5.85 -17.65
C ILE A 457 -13.17 6.33 -19.10
N LEU A 458 -12.81 7.58 -19.38
CA LEU A 458 -12.82 8.16 -20.74
C LEU A 458 -11.92 7.39 -21.71
N ILE A 459 -10.67 7.11 -21.31
CA ILE A 459 -9.71 6.35 -22.13
C ILE A 459 -10.28 4.97 -22.49
N LEU A 460 -10.83 4.28 -21.48
CA LEU A 460 -11.30 2.90 -21.60
C LEU A 460 -12.66 2.81 -22.31
N TRP A 461 -13.55 3.78 -22.11
CA TRP A 461 -14.79 3.94 -22.87
C TRP A 461 -14.49 4.17 -24.35
N THR A 462 -13.52 5.02 -24.66
CA THR A 462 -13.09 5.26 -26.05
C THR A 462 -12.62 3.97 -26.73
N LEU A 463 -11.94 3.10 -25.99
CA LEU A 463 -11.54 1.80 -26.49
C LEU A 463 -12.76 0.88 -26.73
N LEU A 464 -13.65 0.74 -25.75
CA LEU A 464 -14.83 -0.14 -25.84
C LEU A 464 -15.83 0.29 -26.92
N LEU A 465 -16.11 1.59 -27.03
CA LEU A 465 -16.99 2.17 -28.06
C LEU A 465 -16.52 1.82 -29.47
N ARG A 466 -15.20 1.74 -29.68
CA ARG A 466 -14.62 1.37 -30.97
C ARG A 466 -14.73 -0.12 -31.27
N GLU A 467 -14.68 -0.98 -30.26
CA GLU A 467 -14.86 -2.42 -30.49
C GLU A 467 -16.33 -2.73 -30.83
N SER A 468 -17.29 -2.20 -30.07
CA SER A 468 -18.71 -2.43 -30.35
C SER A 468 -19.63 -1.31 -29.86
N ARG A 469 -19.84 -0.31 -30.73
CA ARG A 469 -20.61 0.90 -30.41
C ARG A 469 -21.99 0.62 -29.82
N TRP A 470 -22.76 -0.29 -30.43
CA TRP A 470 -24.15 -0.51 -30.06
C TRP A 470 -24.28 -1.33 -28.78
N VAL A 471 -23.46 -2.37 -28.64
CA VAL A 471 -23.40 -3.16 -27.40
C VAL A 471 -22.99 -2.27 -26.24
N PHE A 472 -21.99 -1.40 -26.44
CA PHE A 472 -21.58 -0.44 -25.43
C PHE A 472 -22.73 0.51 -25.06
N ILE A 473 -23.42 1.11 -26.03
CA ILE A 473 -24.55 2.02 -25.78
C ILE A 473 -25.67 1.32 -25.01
N CYS A 474 -26.02 0.09 -25.38
CA CYS A 474 -27.03 -0.70 -24.67
C CYS A 474 -26.62 -0.99 -23.20
N ILE A 475 -25.36 -1.37 -22.97
CA ILE A 475 -24.84 -1.62 -21.62
C ILE A 475 -24.80 -0.31 -20.81
N ALA A 476 -24.44 0.82 -21.42
CA ALA A 476 -24.45 2.13 -20.78
C ALA A 476 -25.87 2.57 -20.40
N ALA A 477 -26.85 2.36 -21.28
CA ALA A 477 -28.25 2.61 -20.96
C ALA A 477 -28.72 1.70 -19.80
N ALA A 478 -28.38 0.41 -19.83
CA ALA A 478 -28.70 -0.51 -18.73
C ALA A 478 -28.02 -0.10 -17.41
N GLY A 479 -26.76 0.35 -17.46
CA GLY A 479 -26.03 0.87 -16.30
C GLY A 479 -26.66 2.14 -15.72
N ALA A 480 -27.15 3.04 -16.58
CA ALA A 480 -27.88 4.24 -16.15
C ALA A 480 -29.22 3.89 -15.48
N ILE A 481 -29.99 2.96 -16.07
CA ILE A 481 -31.25 2.48 -15.51
C ILE A 481 -31.00 1.80 -14.16
N LEU A 482 -30.05 0.86 -14.08
CA LEU A 482 -29.70 0.16 -12.85
C LEU A 482 -29.19 1.14 -11.78
N GLY A 483 -28.36 2.11 -12.18
CA GLY A 483 -27.86 3.15 -11.30
C GLY A 483 -28.97 4.03 -10.73
N SER A 484 -29.99 4.35 -11.53
CA SER A 484 -31.16 5.08 -11.05
C SER A 484 -32.03 4.22 -10.11
N LEU A 485 -32.38 2.99 -10.54
CA LEU A 485 -33.22 2.07 -9.76
C LEU A 485 -32.62 1.70 -8.40
N LEU A 486 -31.32 1.45 -8.38
CA LEU A 486 -30.62 1.05 -7.16
C LEU A 486 -30.06 2.23 -6.39
N SER A 487 -30.17 3.47 -6.88
CA SER A 487 -29.51 4.66 -6.31
C SER A 487 -27.97 4.52 -6.25
N ILE A 488 -27.35 4.04 -7.33
CA ILE A 488 -25.90 3.92 -7.51
C ILE A 488 -25.47 4.79 -8.71
N PRO A 489 -25.26 6.10 -8.52
CA PRO A 489 -24.94 7.01 -9.63
C PRO A 489 -23.71 6.57 -10.42
N ALA A 490 -22.68 6.03 -9.76
CA ALA A 490 -21.47 5.53 -10.41
C ALA A 490 -21.70 4.34 -11.36
N ALA A 491 -22.83 3.63 -11.27
CA ALA A 491 -23.11 2.46 -12.11
C ALA A 491 -23.12 2.79 -13.61
N VAL A 492 -23.57 3.99 -14.00
CA VAL A 492 -23.52 4.42 -15.41
C VAL A 492 -22.09 4.44 -15.95
N ALA A 493 -21.10 4.73 -15.10
CA ALA A 493 -19.70 4.82 -15.46
C ALA A 493 -19.00 3.44 -15.42
N VAL A 494 -19.33 2.63 -14.41
CA VAL A 494 -18.63 1.37 -14.10
C VAL A 494 -19.21 0.16 -14.86
N VAL A 495 -20.53 0.05 -15.00
CA VAL A 495 -21.18 -1.10 -15.66
C VAL A 495 -20.73 -1.28 -17.12
N PRO A 496 -20.61 -0.22 -17.94
CA PRO A 496 -20.08 -0.35 -19.31
C PRO A 496 -18.66 -0.88 -19.36
N LEU A 497 -17.82 -0.50 -18.40
CA LEU A 497 -16.46 -1.01 -18.31
C LEU A 497 -16.47 -2.48 -17.93
N LEU A 498 -17.18 -2.85 -16.87
CA LEU A 498 -17.20 -4.21 -16.34
C LEU A 498 -17.80 -5.20 -17.34
N VAL A 499 -19.03 -4.95 -17.79
CA VAL A 499 -19.75 -5.85 -18.69
C VAL A 499 -19.19 -5.77 -20.10
N GLY A 500 -18.84 -4.56 -20.58
CA GLY A 500 -18.27 -4.37 -21.91
C GLY A 500 -16.90 -5.05 -22.04
N SER A 501 -16.01 -4.90 -21.06
CA SER A 501 -14.70 -5.59 -21.08
C SER A 501 -14.86 -7.10 -20.98
N GLY A 502 -15.74 -7.61 -20.10
CA GLY A 502 -16.08 -9.02 -20.03
C GLY A 502 -16.58 -9.58 -21.36
N TRP A 503 -17.51 -8.87 -22.00
CA TRP A 503 -18.05 -9.25 -23.30
C TRP A 503 -16.98 -9.25 -24.40
N VAL A 504 -16.13 -8.21 -24.50
CA VAL A 504 -15.06 -8.15 -25.51
C VAL A 504 -14.00 -9.24 -25.29
N VAL A 505 -13.59 -9.48 -24.04
CA VAL A 505 -12.66 -10.57 -23.69
C VAL A 505 -13.22 -11.92 -24.10
N TRP A 506 -14.51 -12.14 -23.82
CA TRP A 506 -15.17 -13.42 -24.08
C TRP A 506 -15.44 -13.67 -25.56
N THR A 507 -15.88 -12.64 -26.31
CA THR A 507 -16.37 -12.82 -27.69
C THR A 507 -15.32 -12.58 -28.77
N ARG A 508 -14.34 -11.72 -28.52
CA ARG A 508 -13.38 -11.30 -29.56
C ARG A 508 -11.94 -11.66 -29.24
N HIS A 509 -11.64 -12.04 -28.00
CA HIS A 509 -10.27 -12.27 -27.51
C HIS A 509 -9.32 -11.07 -27.74
N GLU A 510 -9.84 -9.88 -28.06
CA GLU A 510 -9.07 -8.71 -28.50
C GLU A 510 -8.43 -7.90 -27.37
N PHE A 511 -8.91 -8.10 -26.14
CA PHE A 511 -8.42 -7.39 -24.94
C PHE A 511 -7.38 -8.20 -24.16
N GLY A 512 -7.24 -9.50 -24.45
CA GLY A 512 -6.30 -10.39 -23.76
C GLY A 512 -6.31 -10.20 -22.24
N TYR A 513 -5.13 -10.14 -21.64
CA TYR A 513 -4.99 -9.96 -20.20
C TYR A 513 -5.34 -8.56 -19.69
N MET A 514 -5.22 -7.52 -20.51
CA MET A 514 -5.67 -6.16 -20.14
C MET A 514 -7.14 -6.17 -19.74
N GLY A 515 -7.98 -6.96 -20.44
CA GLY A 515 -9.39 -7.11 -20.06
C GLY A 515 -9.60 -7.74 -18.69
N VAL A 516 -8.75 -8.68 -18.27
CA VAL A 516 -8.80 -9.27 -16.92
C VAL A 516 -8.52 -8.22 -15.85
N LEU A 517 -7.51 -7.36 -16.08
CA LEU A 517 -7.19 -6.25 -15.19
C LEU A 517 -8.35 -5.24 -15.12
N LEU A 518 -8.98 -4.93 -16.25
CA LEU A 518 -10.15 -4.05 -16.30
C LEU A 518 -11.33 -4.60 -15.50
N ILE A 519 -11.64 -5.89 -15.64
CA ILE A 519 -12.71 -6.55 -14.88
C ILE A 519 -12.38 -6.52 -13.38
N GLY A 520 -11.13 -6.80 -12.99
CA GLY A 520 -10.70 -6.72 -11.60
C GLY A 520 -10.85 -5.32 -11.01
N GLY A 521 -10.29 -4.30 -11.65
CA GLY A 521 -10.35 -2.92 -11.17
C GLY A 521 -11.77 -2.34 -11.14
N THR A 522 -12.58 -2.61 -12.16
CA THR A 522 -13.96 -2.12 -12.24
C THR A 522 -14.91 -2.90 -11.34
N GLY A 523 -14.63 -4.18 -11.11
CA GLY A 523 -15.31 -4.98 -10.09
C GLY A 523 -15.10 -4.42 -8.69
N LEU A 524 -13.86 -4.03 -8.34
CA LEU A 524 -13.56 -3.35 -7.07
C LEU A 524 -14.26 -1.99 -6.96
N LEU A 525 -14.30 -1.20 -8.04
CA LEU A 525 -15.05 0.07 -8.08
C LEU A 525 -16.53 -0.14 -7.78
N LEU A 526 -17.16 -1.13 -8.40
CA LEU A 526 -18.57 -1.42 -8.15
C LEU A 526 -18.78 -1.95 -6.72
N LEU A 527 -17.86 -2.78 -6.22
CA LEU A 527 -17.94 -3.39 -4.90
C LEU A 527 -18.01 -2.33 -3.79
N VAL A 528 -17.18 -1.28 -3.86
CA VAL A 528 -17.15 -0.24 -2.81
C VAL A 528 -18.35 0.73 -2.86
N GLU A 529 -19.15 0.69 -3.91
CA GLU A 529 -20.44 1.38 -4.00
C GLU A 529 -21.60 0.53 -3.45
N LEU A 530 -21.34 -0.74 -3.14
CA LEU A 530 -22.34 -1.71 -2.68
C LEU A 530 -22.11 -2.14 -1.23
N ILE A 531 -20.86 -2.39 -0.85
CA ILE A 531 -20.49 -2.90 0.47
C ILE A 531 -19.33 -2.10 1.07
N TYR A 532 -19.27 -2.07 2.40
CA TYR A 532 -18.14 -1.50 3.13
C TYR A 532 -17.84 -2.28 4.40
N VAL A 533 -16.60 -2.15 4.86
CA VAL A 533 -16.18 -2.64 6.18
C VAL A 533 -16.56 -1.57 7.20
N ASN A 534 -17.53 -1.89 8.07
CA ASN A 534 -17.90 -1.08 9.22
C ASN A 534 -16.94 -1.37 10.37
N GLU A 535 -16.22 -0.34 10.81
CA GLU A 535 -15.11 -0.45 11.75
C GLU A 535 -14.91 0.88 12.52
N GLN A 536 -14.15 0.85 13.62
CA GLN A 536 -14.08 1.97 14.58
C GLN A 536 -12.90 2.94 14.38
N ALA A 537 -11.97 2.63 13.48
CA ALA A 537 -10.79 3.44 13.17
C ALA A 537 -11.06 4.57 12.16
N GLY A 538 -12.25 4.63 11.56
CA GLY A 538 -12.63 5.68 10.62
C GLY A 538 -14.15 5.87 10.49
N PRO A 539 -14.62 7.05 10.06
CA PRO A 539 -16.04 7.28 9.83
C PRO A 539 -16.54 6.57 8.57
N GLY A 540 -17.76 6.01 8.64
CA GLY A 540 -18.49 5.46 7.49
C GLY A 540 -17.66 4.47 6.67
N ARG A 541 -17.59 4.70 5.35
CA ARG A 541 -16.82 3.86 4.41
C ARG A 541 -15.40 4.37 4.12
N MET A 542 -14.88 5.32 4.90
CA MET A 542 -13.62 6.02 4.63
C MET A 542 -12.46 5.07 4.28
N ASN A 543 -12.18 4.09 5.16
CA ASN A 543 -11.09 3.14 4.96
C ASN A 543 -11.35 2.15 3.80
N THR A 544 -12.62 1.79 3.57
CA THR A 544 -12.98 0.94 2.43
C THR A 544 -12.64 1.64 1.11
N VAL A 545 -13.01 2.91 0.95
CA VAL A 545 -12.67 3.71 -0.25
C VAL A 545 -11.15 3.91 -0.33
N PHE A 546 -10.52 4.37 0.75
CA PHE A 546 -9.08 4.65 0.78
C PHE A 546 -8.24 3.47 0.32
N LYS A 547 -8.37 2.34 1.01
CA LYS A 547 -7.48 1.19 0.82
C LYS A 547 -7.81 0.43 -0.47
N THR A 548 -9.04 0.53 -0.98
CA THR A 548 -9.45 -0.12 -2.24
C THR A 548 -9.14 0.75 -3.46
N TYR A 549 -9.32 2.07 -3.39
CA TYR A 549 -9.03 2.96 -4.51
C TYR A 549 -7.54 3.00 -4.86
N ALA A 550 -6.65 2.84 -3.88
CA ALA A 550 -5.23 2.63 -4.15
C ALA A 550 -4.97 1.43 -5.09
N GLN A 551 -5.75 0.36 -4.95
CA GLN A 551 -5.65 -0.85 -5.79
C GLN A 551 -6.28 -0.62 -7.16
N VAL A 552 -7.47 -0.02 -7.19
CA VAL A 552 -8.19 0.35 -8.42
C VAL A 552 -7.31 1.21 -9.31
N TRP A 553 -6.60 2.19 -8.74
CA TRP A 553 -5.72 3.07 -9.50
C TRP A 553 -4.68 2.27 -10.29
N LEU A 554 -4.06 1.25 -9.68
CA LEU A 554 -3.07 0.41 -10.35
C LEU A 554 -3.69 -0.39 -11.51
N PHE A 555 -4.84 -1.03 -11.28
CA PHE A 555 -5.55 -1.76 -12.33
C PHE A 555 -5.89 -0.87 -13.53
N LEU A 556 -6.43 0.32 -13.27
CA LEU A 556 -6.85 1.26 -14.31
C LEU A 556 -5.64 1.91 -14.99
N ALA A 557 -4.62 2.35 -14.26
CA ALA A 557 -3.43 2.99 -14.81
C ALA A 557 -2.66 2.07 -15.78
N ILE A 558 -2.43 0.81 -15.38
CA ILE A 558 -1.76 -0.19 -16.22
C ILE A 558 -2.60 -0.45 -17.47
N SER A 559 -3.91 -0.64 -17.31
CA SER A 559 -4.82 -0.89 -18.43
C SER A 559 -4.90 0.31 -19.37
N SER A 560 -4.91 1.53 -18.86
CA SER A 560 -4.94 2.76 -19.65
C SER A 560 -3.64 3.01 -20.42
N GLY A 561 -2.48 2.65 -19.87
CA GLY A 561 -1.21 2.69 -20.60
C GLY A 561 -1.20 1.77 -21.83
N VAL A 562 -1.71 0.55 -21.68
CA VAL A 562 -1.91 -0.40 -22.79
C VAL A 562 -2.98 0.10 -23.76
N ALA A 563 -4.13 0.58 -23.25
CA ALA A 563 -5.25 1.06 -24.06
C ALA A 563 -4.86 2.26 -24.93
N LEU A 564 -4.16 3.26 -24.40
CA LEU A 564 -3.68 4.40 -25.19
C LEU A 564 -2.68 3.97 -26.26
N SER A 565 -1.81 3.00 -25.95
CA SER A 565 -0.89 2.42 -26.93
C SER A 565 -1.65 1.71 -28.08
N LYS A 566 -2.73 0.99 -27.75
CA LYS A 566 -3.62 0.35 -28.73
C LYS A 566 -4.38 1.39 -29.57
N ILE A 567 -4.93 2.43 -28.94
CA ILE A 567 -5.63 3.53 -29.61
C ILE A 567 -4.69 4.26 -30.58
N ARG A 568 -3.46 4.57 -30.14
CA ARG A 568 -2.42 5.20 -30.97
C ARG A 568 -2.09 4.35 -32.18
N ARG A 569 -1.82 3.04 -32.00
CA ARG A 569 -1.51 2.13 -33.12
C ARG A 569 -2.62 2.12 -34.17
N ARG A 570 -3.88 2.18 -33.75
CA ARG A 570 -5.04 2.22 -34.66
C ARG A 570 -5.23 3.58 -35.35
N LEU A 571 -4.87 4.68 -34.68
CA LEU A 571 -4.99 6.03 -35.24
C LEU A 571 -3.83 6.39 -36.18
N ALA A 572 -2.65 5.80 -36.01
CA ALA A 572 -1.45 6.14 -36.77
C ALA A 572 -1.45 5.58 -38.22
N SER A 573 -2.57 5.67 -38.94
CA SER A 573 -2.69 5.29 -40.36
C SER A 573 -2.14 6.35 -41.31
N THR A 574 -2.12 7.63 -40.91
CA THR A 574 -1.58 8.75 -41.69
C THR A 574 -0.66 9.60 -40.81
N ARG A 575 0.22 10.41 -41.43
CA ARG A 575 1.08 11.36 -40.68
C ARG A 575 0.27 12.32 -39.81
N TRP A 576 -0.85 12.84 -40.32
CA TRP A 576 -1.72 13.75 -39.57
C TRP A 576 -2.36 13.08 -38.35
N THR A 577 -2.93 11.89 -38.53
CA THR A 577 -3.59 11.17 -37.43
C THR A 577 -2.59 10.64 -36.40
N GLN A 578 -1.36 10.32 -36.82
CA GLN A 578 -0.25 10.03 -35.92
C GLN A 578 0.10 11.26 -35.07
N THR A 579 0.32 12.42 -35.68
CA THR A 579 0.60 13.68 -34.96
C THR A 579 -0.54 14.04 -34.01
N LEU A 580 -1.79 13.97 -34.46
CA LEU A 580 -2.96 14.23 -33.61
C LEU A 580 -3.02 13.28 -32.41
N SER A 581 -2.72 11.99 -32.59
CA SER A 581 -2.69 11.03 -31.48
C SER A 581 -1.60 11.36 -30.45
N VAL A 582 -0.43 11.86 -30.90
CA VAL A 582 0.64 12.32 -30.02
C VAL A 582 0.17 13.54 -29.23
N ILE A 583 -0.44 14.52 -29.89
CA ILE A 583 -0.96 15.74 -29.26
C ILE A 583 -2.02 15.41 -28.21
N ILE A 584 -2.96 14.51 -28.53
CA ILE A 584 -4.00 14.09 -27.57
C ILE A 584 -3.38 13.40 -26.35
N ILE A 585 -2.45 12.47 -26.57
CA ILE A 585 -1.77 11.78 -25.46
C ILE A 585 -0.97 12.78 -24.61
N ALA A 586 -0.24 13.70 -25.25
CA ALA A 586 0.50 14.75 -24.55
C ALA A 586 -0.44 15.67 -23.76
N GLY A 587 -1.59 16.07 -24.32
CA GLY A 587 -2.61 16.86 -23.62
C GLY A 587 -3.20 16.12 -22.42
N VAL A 588 -3.50 14.83 -22.55
CA VAL A 588 -3.93 13.96 -21.44
C VAL A 588 -2.87 13.89 -20.35
N MET A 589 -1.60 13.72 -20.73
CA MET A 589 -0.50 13.72 -19.78
C MET A 589 -0.42 15.07 -19.09
N ILE A 590 -0.28 16.19 -19.82
CA ILE A 590 -0.22 17.53 -19.21
C ILE A 590 -1.37 17.77 -18.23
N LEU A 591 -2.62 17.53 -18.63
CA LEU A 591 -3.80 17.75 -17.78
C LEU A 591 -3.76 16.91 -16.50
N SER A 592 -3.44 15.62 -16.62
CA SER A 592 -3.33 14.72 -15.47
C SER A 592 -2.07 14.94 -14.63
N GLY A 593 -1.06 15.61 -15.16
CA GLY A 593 0.21 15.89 -14.49
C GLY A 593 0.27 17.25 -13.78
N LEU A 594 -0.75 18.10 -13.94
CA LEU A 594 -0.78 19.44 -13.35
C LEU A 594 -0.61 19.39 -11.83
N TYR A 595 -1.37 18.51 -11.15
CA TYR A 595 -1.21 18.30 -9.71
C TYR A 595 0.24 17.96 -9.33
N GLY A 596 0.89 17.04 -10.06
CA GLY A 596 2.25 16.63 -9.75
C GLY A 596 3.24 17.78 -9.88
N GLY A 597 3.08 18.63 -10.91
CA GLY A 597 3.87 19.85 -11.07
C GLY A 597 3.71 20.81 -9.87
N PHE A 598 2.48 21.12 -9.48
CA PHE A 598 2.23 22.03 -8.35
C PHE A 598 2.62 21.44 -6.99
N ALA A 599 2.32 20.15 -6.75
CA ALA A 599 2.59 19.49 -5.47
C ALA A 599 4.08 19.31 -5.22
N VAL A 600 4.82 18.79 -6.21
CA VAL A 600 6.28 18.63 -6.08
C VAL A 600 6.95 20.00 -6.06
N GLY A 601 6.50 20.96 -6.88
CA GLY A 601 6.99 22.33 -6.86
C GLY A 601 6.85 22.98 -5.49
N ALA A 602 5.65 22.99 -4.91
CA ALA A 602 5.40 23.55 -3.58
C ALA A 602 6.25 22.89 -2.48
N HIS A 603 6.51 21.59 -2.61
CA HIS A 603 7.34 20.84 -1.67
C HIS A 603 8.81 21.27 -1.73
N LEU A 604 9.35 21.47 -2.94
CA LEU A 604 10.72 21.94 -3.14
C LEU A 604 10.89 23.43 -2.82
N ASP A 605 9.87 24.24 -3.10
CA ASP A 605 9.83 25.67 -2.78
C ASP A 605 9.80 25.94 -1.27
N SER A 606 9.33 24.98 -0.47
CA SER A 606 9.41 25.04 0.99
C SER A 606 10.85 25.04 1.52
N GLY A 607 11.82 24.68 0.66
CA GLY A 607 13.23 24.59 1.00
C GLY A 607 13.58 23.33 1.80
N PRO A 608 14.87 22.95 1.85
CA PRO A 608 15.31 21.84 2.69
C PRO A 608 15.24 22.21 4.18
N PRO A 609 15.31 21.22 5.08
CA PRO A 609 15.41 21.49 6.51
C PRO A 609 16.66 22.32 6.85
N PRO A 610 16.68 23.04 7.99
CA PRO A 610 17.90 23.64 8.53
C PRO A 610 19.05 22.62 8.58
N GLY A 611 20.21 22.99 8.05
CA GLY A 611 21.34 22.06 7.84
C GLY A 611 21.41 21.45 6.43
N GLY A 612 20.45 21.74 5.57
CA GLY A 612 20.41 21.31 4.18
C GLY A 612 19.70 19.96 3.98
N PRO A 613 19.69 19.43 2.75
CA PRO A 613 18.96 18.20 2.44
C PRO A 613 19.50 17.00 3.25
N THR A 614 18.59 16.22 3.84
CA THR A 614 18.90 15.06 4.69
C THR A 614 17.82 14.00 4.55
N LEU A 615 18.17 12.73 4.70
CA LEU A 615 17.24 11.61 4.78
C LEU A 615 16.93 11.18 6.21
N ASP A 616 17.46 11.88 7.21
CA ASP A 616 17.20 11.60 8.62
C ASP A 616 15.74 11.90 8.97
N ALA A 617 14.96 10.85 9.14
CA ALA A 617 13.54 10.97 9.42
C ALA A 617 13.25 11.59 10.79
N THR A 618 14.24 11.62 11.69
CA THR A 618 14.13 12.15 13.04
C THR A 618 14.74 13.55 13.20
N ALA A 619 15.39 14.11 12.17
CA ALA A 619 16.04 15.43 12.25
C ALA A 619 15.07 16.57 12.64
N PHE A 620 13.77 16.43 12.35
CA PHE A 620 12.78 17.42 12.76
C PHE A 620 12.65 17.55 14.28
N VAL A 621 13.03 16.52 15.05
CA VAL A 621 12.93 16.52 16.53
C VAL A 621 13.87 17.57 17.10
N ASP A 622 15.14 17.58 16.68
CA ASP A 622 16.12 18.59 17.12
C ASP A 622 15.71 20.01 16.71
N GLN A 623 15.05 20.14 15.56
CA GLN A 623 14.70 21.43 14.97
C GLN A 623 13.42 22.02 15.57
N ARG A 624 12.40 21.19 15.81
CA ARG A 624 11.04 21.63 16.20
C ARG A 624 10.74 21.34 17.67
N HIS A 625 11.45 20.41 18.29
CA HIS A 625 11.25 19.96 19.67
C HIS A 625 12.58 19.77 20.44
N PRO A 626 13.52 20.75 20.38
CA PRO A 626 14.84 20.62 20.99
C PRO A 626 14.79 20.33 22.50
N GLU A 627 13.73 20.76 23.18
CA GLU A 627 13.51 20.52 24.60
C GLU A 627 13.23 19.06 24.96
N SER A 628 12.86 18.24 23.98
CA SER A 628 12.53 16.82 24.13
C SER A 628 13.55 15.89 23.46
N ALA A 629 14.38 16.40 22.55
CA ALA A 629 15.30 15.63 21.72
C ALA A 629 16.25 14.73 22.55
N GLU A 630 17.01 15.32 23.47
CA GLU A 630 17.96 14.59 24.32
C GLU A 630 17.25 13.56 25.23
N ALA A 631 16.04 13.86 25.70
CA ALA A 631 15.25 12.93 26.50
C ALA A 631 14.76 11.73 25.68
N ILE A 632 14.35 11.95 24.42
CA ILE A 632 13.96 10.88 23.49
C ILE A 632 15.18 10.00 23.19
N GLU A 633 16.33 10.61 22.91
CA GLU A 633 17.58 9.86 22.68
C GLU A 633 17.98 9.03 23.91
N TRP A 634 17.86 9.60 25.11
CA TRP A 634 18.16 8.89 26.36
C TRP A 634 17.29 7.64 26.56
N ILE A 635 15.99 7.74 26.22
CA ILE A 635 15.06 6.60 26.21
C ILE A 635 15.43 5.60 25.10
N ASP A 636 15.78 6.08 23.91
CA ASP A 636 16.14 5.24 22.77
C ASP A 636 17.38 4.37 23.06
N GLN A 637 18.32 4.87 23.87
CA GLN A 637 19.50 4.14 24.29
C GLN A 637 19.24 3.05 25.35
N ARG A 638 18.01 2.94 25.90
CA ARG A 638 17.70 1.90 26.90
C ARG A 638 17.62 0.51 26.22
N PRO A 639 18.35 -0.50 26.71
CA PRO A 639 18.31 -1.83 26.10
C PRO A 639 16.96 -2.50 26.29
N GLY A 640 16.59 -3.35 25.32
CA GLY A 640 15.30 -4.06 25.34
C GLY A 640 14.11 -3.11 25.13
N GLN A 641 13.03 -3.38 25.86
CA GLN A 641 11.77 -2.65 25.78
C GLN A 641 11.20 -2.39 27.19
N PRO A 642 11.86 -1.55 28.01
CA PRO A 642 11.34 -1.16 29.31
C PRO A 642 9.99 -0.44 29.14
N VAL A 643 9.08 -0.54 30.11
CA VAL A 643 7.77 0.14 30.01
C VAL A 643 7.92 1.61 30.41
N LEU A 644 7.53 2.49 29.50
CA LEU A 644 7.43 3.92 29.70
C LEU A 644 6.01 4.29 30.16
N LEU A 645 5.89 5.36 30.94
CA LEU A 645 4.63 6.04 31.20
C LEU A 645 4.68 7.41 30.53
N GLU A 646 3.86 7.59 29.49
CA GLU A 646 3.57 8.87 28.81
C GLU A 646 2.09 9.20 28.94
N ALA A 647 1.72 10.48 28.87
CA ALA A 647 0.34 10.90 28.73
C ALA A 647 -0.29 10.29 27.46
N PRO A 648 -1.53 9.75 27.52
CA PRO A 648 -2.11 9.08 26.37
C PRO A 648 -2.43 10.06 25.24
N GLY A 649 -2.32 9.60 24.01
CA GLY A 649 -2.61 10.33 22.77
C GLY A 649 -4.11 10.45 22.49
N THR A 650 -4.88 10.88 23.48
CA THR A 650 -6.33 11.11 23.38
C THR A 650 -6.75 12.33 24.18
N THR A 651 -7.75 13.06 23.68
CA THR A 651 -8.40 14.18 24.39
C THR A 651 -9.81 13.83 24.87
N ARG A 652 -10.33 12.66 24.49
CA ARG A 652 -11.73 12.26 24.75
C ARG A 652 -11.84 11.31 25.94
N TYR A 653 -11.38 11.72 27.13
CA TYR A 653 -11.57 10.93 28.36
C TYR A 653 -11.23 11.62 29.70
N GLY A 654 -12.12 11.44 30.69
CA GLY A 654 -11.86 11.32 32.14
C GLY A 654 -11.35 12.53 32.95
N VAL A 655 -10.40 13.28 32.38
CA VAL A 655 -9.73 14.42 33.01
C VAL A 655 -9.92 15.64 32.11
N SER A 656 -9.95 16.84 32.70
CA SER A 656 -9.89 18.09 31.93
C SER A 656 -8.59 18.12 31.12
N ASP A 657 -8.68 17.93 29.81
CA ASP A 657 -7.54 17.98 28.90
C ASP A 657 -7.62 19.25 28.06
N THR A 658 -6.68 20.17 28.29
CA THR A 658 -6.63 21.45 27.58
C THR A 658 -5.97 21.35 26.21
N ARG A 659 -5.40 20.18 25.85
CA ARG A 659 -4.86 19.94 24.50
C ARG A 659 -6.01 19.93 23.50
N SER A 660 -5.97 20.85 22.54
CA SER A 660 -6.97 20.90 21.45
C SER A 660 -6.99 19.64 20.58
N ARG A 661 -5.83 18.99 20.42
CA ARG A 661 -5.66 17.75 19.66
C ARG A 661 -4.45 16.95 20.15
N ALA A 662 -4.64 15.67 20.45
CA ALA A 662 -3.56 14.75 20.83
C ALA A 662 -3.19 13.76 19.72
N MET A 663 -4.16 13.18 19.02
CA MET A 663 -3.89 12.34 17.84
C MET A 663 -3.46 13.20 16.66
N TYR A 664 -2.48 12.72 15.88
CA TYR A 664 -1.92 13.46 14.74
C TYR A 664 -1.28 14.80 15.13
N SER A 665 -0.71 14.87 16.33
CA SER A 665 0.08 16.00 16.82
C SER A 665 1.28 15.49 17.61
N TRP A 666 2.24 16.38 17.89
CA TRP A 666 3.42 16.05 18.72
C TRP A 666 3.04 15.51 20.09
N SER A 667 1.90 15.94 20.64
CA SER A 667 1.43 15.55 21.99
C SER A 667 0.91 14.12 22.09
N GLY A 668 1.02 13.35 21.02
CA GLY A 668 0.56 11.99 20.93
C GLY A 668 1.72 11.00 21.07
N ASN A 669 2.29 10.88 22.27
CA ASN A 669 3.29 9.85 22.60
C ASN A 669 4.56 9.88 21.72
N PRO A 670 5.29 11.00 21.64
CA PRO A 670 6.47 11.12 20.78
C PRO A 670 7.59 10.18 21.22
N ALA A 671 7.78 9.93 22.53
CA ALA A 671 8.88 9.09 22.98
C ALA A 671 8.67 7.62 22.59
N SER A 672 7.51 7.03 22.87
CA SER A 672 7.23 5.64 22.45
C SER A 672 7.17 5.48 20.94
N SER A 673 6.64 6.46 20.20
CA SER A 673 6.57 6.40 18.73
C SER A 673 7.95 6.49 18.06
N LEU A 674 8.85 7.32 18.59
CA LEU A 674 10.18 7.54 18.00
C LEU A 674 11.23 6.54 18.49
N THR A 675 10.97 5.82 19.57
CA THR A 675 11.93 4.84 20.13
C THR A 675 11.43 3.40 20.01
N GLY A 676 10.12 3.14 19.90
CA GLY A 676 9.57 1.78 20.00
C GLY A 676 9.69 1.17 21.40
N VAL A 677 10.03 1.99 22.40
CA VAL A 677 9.88 1.67 23.83
C VAL A 677 8.40 1.79 24.18
N PRO A 678 7.76 0.73 24.74
CA PRO A 678 6.31 0.71 24.89
C PRO A 678 5.81 1.63 26.00
N THR A 679 4.70 2.31 25.75
CA THR A 679 3.93 3.03 26.78
C THR A 679 2.67 2.27 27.19
N VAL A 680 2.16 2.53 28.40
CA VAL A 680 0.97 1.86 28.95
C VAL A 680 -0.27 2.06 28.06
N ALA A 681 -0.48 3.29 27.58
CA ALA A 681 -1.52 3.65 26.62
C ALA A 681 -1.03 4.79 25.73
N GLY A 682 -0.96 4.54 24.42
CA GLY A 682 -0.51 5.48 23.40
C GLY A 682 -1.65 6.22 22.71
N TRP A 683 -1.66 6.22 21.37
CA TRP A 683 -2.73 6.82 20.57
C TRP A 683 -4.05 6.08 20.69
N ALA A 684 -5.17 6.81 20.63
CA ALA A 684 -6.50 6.21 20.56
C ALA A 684 -6.77 5.41 19.27
N HIS A 685 -5.80 5.35 18.35
CA HIS A 685 -5.80 4.39 17.25
C HIS A 685 -5.94 2.94 17.76
N GLU A 686 -5.41 2.65 18.95
CA GLU A 686 -5.58 1.36 19.64
C GLU A 686 -7.04 0.95 19.85
N VAL A 687 -8.00 1.88 19.85
CA VAL A 687 -9.44 1.54 19.92
C VAL A 687 -9.86 0.63 18.77
N GLY A 688 -9.31 0.86 17.57
CA GLY A 688 -9.59 0.04 16.39
C GLY A 688 -9.03 -1.38 16.45
N TYR A 689 -8.14 -1.65 17.42
CA TYR A 689 -7.48 -2.94 17.61
C TYR A 689 -7.93 -3.65 18.89
N ARG A 690 -7.98 -2.93 20.01
CA ARG A 690 -8.29 -3.46 21.35
C ARG A 690 -9.75 -3.32 21.74
N GLY A 691 -10.50 -2.46 21.05
CA GLY A 691 -11.82 -2.03 21.47
C GLY A 691 -11.77 -0.86 22.46
N GLN A 692 -12.89 -0.14 22.54
CA GLN A 692 -12.98 1.12 23.26
C GLN A 692 -12.80 0.98 24.78
N ASP A 693 -13.38 -0.07 25.39
CA ASP A 693 -13.35 -0.26 26.84
C ASP A 693 -11.94 -0.62 27.33
N ALA A 694 -11.27 -1.55 26.65
CA ALA A 694 -9.90 -1.94 26.98
C ALA A 694 -8.94 -0.75 26.90
N TYR A 695 -9.05 0.08 25.86
CA TYR A 695 -8.24 1.29 25.72
C TYR A 695 -8.54 2.31 26.82
N ARG A 696 -9.82 2.64 27.05
CA ARG A 696 -10.23 3.62 28.08
C ARG A 696 -9.84 3.22 29.49
N ALA A 697 -9.89 1.92 29.81
CA ALA A 697 -9.43 1.42 31.10
C ALA A 697 -7.94 1.73 31.34
N ARG A 698 -7.09 1.55 30.33
CA ARG A 698 -5.66 1.89 30.44
C ARG A 698 -5.41 3.40 30.47
N VAL A 699 -6.16 4.19 29.72
CA VAL A 699 -6.09 5.66 29.80
C VAL A 699 -6.41 6.13 31.23
N THR A 700 -7.44 5.54 31.86
CA THR A 700 -7.77 5.81 33.27
C THR A 700 -6.60 5.48 34.19
N ASP A 701 -6.03 4.29 34.04
CA ASP A 701 -4.89 3.88 34.86
C ASP A 701 -3.68 4.82 34.68
N VAL A 702 -3.42 5.29 33.46
CA VAL A 702 -2.36 6.30 33.20
C VAL A 702 -2.66 7.61 33.90
N ASP A 703 -3.89 8.12 33.79
CA ASP A 703 -4.31 9.34 34.47
C ASP A 703 -4.14 9.19 35.99
N THR A 704 -4.55 8.06 36.58
CA THR A 704 -4.35 7.75 38.00
C THR A 704 -2.88 7.65 38.39
N MET A 705 -2.00 7.12 37.54
CA MET A 705 -0.56 7.12 37.82
C MET A 705 0.03 8.54 37.90
N TYR A 706 -0.49 9.49 37.13
CA TYR A 706 -0.04 10.88 37.21
C TYR A 706 -0.67 11.64 38.38
N THR A 707 -1.97 11.52 38.60
CA THR A 707 -2.73 12.41 39.52
C THR A 707 -3.22 11.75 40.81
N GLY A 708 -3.22 10.42 40.88
CA GLY A 708 -3.75 9.66 42.02
C GLY A 708 -2.84 9.67 43.26
N THR A 709 -3.30 9.00 44.32
CA THR A 709 -2.56 8.86 45.56
C THR A 709 -1.30 8.01 45.40
N THR A 710 -0.34 8.14 46.31
CA THR A 710 0.90 7.33 46.32
C THR A 710 0.62 5.82 46.26
N GLY A 711 -0.42 5.34 46.95
CA GLY A 711 -0.81 3.93 46.96
C GLY A 711 -1.39 3.46 45.63
N GLU A 712 -2.27 4.24 45.02
CA GLU A 712 -2.85 3.93 43.71
C GLU A 712 -1.78 3.94 42.62
N ARG A 713 -0.90 4.95 42.63
CA ARG A 713 0.25 5.06 41.73
C ARG A 713 1.17 3.85 41.89
N ALA A 714 1.59 3.50 43.10
CA ALA A 714 2.46 2.35 43.35
C ALA A 714 1.85 1.04 42.80
N ARG A 715 0.55 0.81 43.06
CA ARG A 715 -0.18 -0.37 42.58
C ARG A 715 -0.18 -0.46 41.05
N LEU A 716 -0.42 0.65 40.35
CA LEU A 716 -0.50 0.68 38.89
C LEU A 716 0.88 0.63 38.22
N LEU A 717 1.90 1.30 38.80
CA LEU A 717 3.29 1.15 38.35
C LEU A 717 3.75 -0.32 38.43
N HIS A 718 3.35 -1.04 39.48
CA HIS A 718 3.54 -2.48 39.59
C HIS A 718 2.75 -3.28 38.54
N LYS A 719 1.45 -3.00 38.38
CA LYS A 719 0.55 -3.71 37.44
C LYS A 719 1.12 -3.72 36.02
N TYR A 720 1.67 -2.60 35.56
CA TYR A 720 2.22 -2.45 34.21
C TYR A 720 3.73 -2.61 34.12
N ASN A 721 4.41 -2.90 35.24
CA ASN A 721 5.86 -2.98 35.33
C ASN A 721 6.56 -1.74 34.73
N VAL A 722 6.04 -0.55 35.07
CA VAL A 722 6.59 0.73 34.58
C VAL A 722 8.01 0.86 35.09
N SER A 723 8.95 1.11 34.17
CA SER A 723 10.37 1.31 34.45
C SER A 723 10.75 2.78 34.43
N TYR A 724 10.09 3.58 33.60
CA TYR A 724 10.35 5.01 33.45
C TYR A 724 9.06 5.81 33.39
N ILE A 725 9.03 6.96 34.08
CA ILE A 725 7.93 7.93 34.02
C ILE A 725 8.43 9.17 33.27
N TRP A 726 7.77 9.51 32.17
CA TRP A 726 8.03 10.68 31.38
C TRP A 726 7.19 11.86 31.87
N VAL A 727 7.83 13.02 32.09
CA VAL A 727 7.14 14.29 32.42
C VAL A 727 7.64 15.38 31.47
N GLY A 728 6.95 15.55 30.35
CA GLY A 728 7.24 16.55 29.32
C GLY A 728 6.10 17.57 29.15
N PRO A 729 6.10 18.33 28.03
CA PRO A 729 5.08 19.33 27.75
C PRO A 729 3.65 18.75 27.76
N SER A 730 3.45 17.57 27.17
CA SER A 730 2.11 16.95 27.06
C SER A 730 1.52 16.58 28.42
N GLU A 731 2.32 16.04 29.33
CA GLU A 731 1.91 15.73 30.70
C GLU A 731 1.58 17.01 31.46
N LYS A 732 2.41 18.05 31.34
CA LYS A 732 2.17 19.35 32.01
C LYS A 732 0.91 20.06 31.51
N THR A 733 0.56 19.89 30.23
CA THR A 733 -0.68 20.45 29.67
C THR A 733 -1.91 19.64 30.08
N ARG A 734 -1.79 18.31 30.21
CA ARG A 734 -2.91 17.44 30.60
C ARG A 734 -3.16 17.43 32.10
N TYR A 735 -2.13 17.60 32.93
CA TYR A 735 -2.22 17.45 34.39
C TYR A 735 -1.72 18.70 35.12
N GLU A 736 -2.59 19.30 35.94
CA GLU A 736 -2.30 20.55 36.65
C GLU A 736 -1.28 20.40 37.79
N GLN A 737 -1.28 19.24 38.47
CA GLN A 737 -0.39 18.96 39.61
C GLN A 737 0.40 17.66 39.38
N LEU A 738 1.69 17.80 39.08
CA LEU A 738 2.60 16.68 38.84
C LEU A 738 3.62 16.56 39.98
N ASN A 739 3.29 15.77 41.01
CA ASN A 739 4.23 15.41 42.07
C ASN A 739 4.61 13.93 41.98
N MET A 740 5.84 13.65 41.52
CA MET A 740 6.38 12.30 41.35
C MET A 740 7.19 11.81 42.56
N SER A 741 7.26 12.57 43.66
CA SER A 741 8.02 12.20 44.85
C SER A 741 7.34 11.05 45.60
N MET A 742 8.01 9.89 45.64
CA MET A 742 7.62 8.72 46.43
C MET A 742 8.78 7.71 46.50
N ASP A 743 8.71 6.78 47.44
CA ASP A 743 9.67 5.68 47.52
C ASP A 743 9.68 4.86 46.22
N GLY A 744 10.88 4.53 45.76
CA GLY A 744 11.09 3.78 44.51
C GLY A 744 11.03 4.62 43.23
N VAL A 745 10.69 5.91 43.27
CA VAL A 745 10.72 6.80 42.10
C VAL A 745 11.83 7.83 42.26
N ARG A 746 12.77 7.89 41.31
CA ARG A 746 13.93 8.80 41.35
C ARG A 746 14.16 9.47 40.01
N LEU A 747 14.56 10.74 40.01
CA LEU A 747 14.94 11.44 38.79
C LEU A 747 16.17 10.75 38.17
N ALA A 748 16.02 10.28 36.93
CA ALA A 748 17.04 9.52 36.21
C ALA A 748 17.68 10.33 35.07
N HIS A 749 16.91 11.23 34.46
CA HIS A 749 17.39 12.15 33.42
C HIS A 749 16.58 13.45 33.44
N GLN A 750 17.24 14.55 33.09
CA GLN A 750 16.60 15.85 32.90
C GLN A 750 17.29 16.57 31.75
N SER A 751 16.52 16.93 30.73
CA SER A 751 16.98 17.74 29.60
C SER A 751 15.88 18.67 29.15
N GLY A 752 16.22 19.95 28.93
CA GLY A 752 15.24 20.98 28.59
C GLY A 752 14.10 21.04 29.61
N THR A 753 12.87 20.83 29.13
CA THR A 753 11.68 20.84 29.99
C THR A 753 11.23 19.44 30.41
N VAL A 754 11.86 18.39 29.91
CA VAL A 754 11.51 17.00 30.17
C VAL A 754 12.26 16.48 31.39
N ARG A 755 11.54 15.79 32.28
CA ARG A 755 12.10 15.01 33.40
C ARG A 755 11.70 13.55 33.23
N ILE A 756 12.66 12.65 33.35
CA ILE A 756 12.42 11.20 33.32
C ILE A 756 12.76 10.63 34.69
N TYR A 757 11.82 9.91 35.29
CA TYR A 757 12.01 9.24 36.58
C TYR A 757 12.15 7.73 36.37
N SER A 758 13.17 7.12 36.95
CA SER A 758 13.28 5.65 37.04
C SER A 758 12.42 5.11 38.17
N VAL A 759 11.83 3.94 37.95
CA VAL A 759 10.99 3.24 38.91
C VAL A 759 11.68 1.95 39.36
N SER A 760 11.95 1.82 40.66
CA SER A 760 12.39 0.60 41.31
C SER A 760 11.18 -0.09 41.92
N THR A 761 10.61 -1.06 41.19
CA THR A 761 9.40 -1.78 41.62
C THR A 761 9.60 -2.47 42.98
N ALA A 762 10.79 -2.97 43.29
CA ALA A 762 11.08 -3.57 44.60
C ALA A 762 11.00 -2.59 45.78
N SER A 763 11.11 -1.29 45.52
CA SER A 763 11.12 -0.22 46.52
C SER A 763 9.81 0.57 46.56
N LEU A 764 8.83 0.23 45.71
CA LEU A 764 7.52 0.86 45.75
C LEU A 764 6.79 0.46 47.04
N PRO A 765 5.97 1.36 47.62
CA PRO A 765 5.10 1.02 48.73
C PRO A 765 4.21 -0.18 48.37
N ARG A 766 4.26 -1.26 49.16
CA ARG A 766 3.33 -2.37 49.01
C ARG A 766 1.93 -1.88 49.37
N SER A 767 0.94 -2.24 48.56
CA SER A 767 -0.45 -1.84 48.81
C SER A 767 -0.86 -2.28 50.21
N VAL A 768 -1.16 -1.32 51.08
CA VAL A 768 -1.95 -1.61 52.28
C VAL A 768 -3.33 -2.00 51.76
N SER A 769 -3.72 -3.26 51.95
CA SER A 769 -5.09 -3.69 51.72
C SER A 769 -6.00 -2.80 52.55
N ALA A 770 -6.83 -1.98 51.90
CA ALA A 770 -7.94 -1.33 52.58
C ALA A 770 -8.85 -2.44 53.10
N GLY A 771 -8.88 -2.58 54.43
CA GLY A 771 -9.82 -3.46 55.14
C GLY A 771 -11.23 -2.88 55.14
#